data_AF-A0A353KR94-F1
#
_entry.id   AF-A0A353KR94-F1
#
_cell.length_a   1.000
_cell.length_b   1.000
_cell.length_c   1.000
_cell.angle_alpha   90.00
_cell.angle_beta   90.00
_cell.angle_gamma   90.00
#
_symmetry.space_group_name_H-M   'P 1'
#
loop_
_entity.id
_entity.type
_entity.pdbx_description
1 polymer ?
#
loop_
_entity_poly.entity_id
_entity_poly.type
_entity_poly.pdbx_seq_one_letter_code
_entity_poly.pdbx_strand_id
1 'polypeptide(L)'
;MKKFLLKFVTVAVAAAVVLGAVSSCELFTVNTDRDMAQVVATVRVSDEVEKENVYKRQLAAGYVNYGYYYVNYNSYTTSQAYKLILDNLVNNAIVTQKSKIETASGAADKVAEGGETLQSVLDEFKGGENSPSYLAVLASAAETEKFGADNPKLKEGGDEYVAKLAEAVYNKYNGKTSVTAKDAEFRFVGSKAVYKALSSAADNVESLVKTFYDDDEEEEKTESRGGAVTYSVRTTPTKDADEEEDDVEEYKKNLSDFVEFLKSNVNVAALNKAVKRFIDLGVVNSGISYNAKSVVGVLSIPYFKDTVISSISSEIVSAYEEKLRKDSTGEKIADDYLWSQYVDLYNTQEAQTRGSVSAYEPKLSAVSKDTFMVYDNGIPYGYISHLLIPYSDEQKTEVSDYMSDDAHTAAEKETFLNGYYNKVIAKDLRATWVQSGYGEYDAATGKFKFDDKYIYDTEGELAQYRGTIGYRDYYETEESDGTVSYNFRYYNVSPEEMSADDFIALAYKTLTGETGTIALDVNGAVPASVSLRDAFEKFEDLKFAFSTDTGNFNNYLGYLFSPYTSEKQYVSAFYKACKEIVDAGSAGAFRLFMSKEYGLHIVLLTRITGAGANGLENQYDVETGKAAFIADLENEDSVAYKFKEAKKTLVENNYISKIAQSLIQNYSASAITYYEKTYSDLITE
;
A
#
# COMPACT_ATOMS: atom_id res chain seq x y z
N MET A 1 20.90 -22.74 -30.29
CA MET A 1 21.50 -21.46 -29.87
C MET A 1 20.81 -20.87 -28.63
N LYS A 2 20.74 -21.63 -27.51
CA LYS A 2 20.28 -21.12 -26.20
C LYS A 2 21.27 -21.41 -25.06
N LYS A 3 22.15 -22.41 -25.21
CA LYS A 3 23.24 -22.71 -24.25
C LYS A 3 24.54 -21.92 -24.48
N PHE A 4 24.65 -21.17 -25.58
CA PHE A 4 25.81 -20.33 -25.88
C PHE A 4 25.62 -18.86 -25.42
N LEU A 5 24.37 -18.41 -25.23
CA LEU A 5 24.04 -17.06 -24.73
C LEU A 5 24.17 -16.96 -23.20
N LEU A 6 23.84 -18.02 -22.46
CA LEU A 6 23.99 -18.05 -21.00
C LEU A 6 25.46 -17.96 -20.57
N LYS A 7 26.38 -18.60 -21.31
CA LYS A 7 27.82 -18.50 -21.04
C LYS A 7 28.40 -17.11 -21.33
N PHE A 8 27.80 -16.34 -22.25
CA PHE A 8 28.26 -14.96 -22.53
C PHE A 8 27.72 -13.96 -21.50
N VAL A 9 26.54 -14.18 -20.91
CA VAL A 9 25.99 -13.34 -19.83
C VAL A 9 26.67 -13.63 -18.49
N THR A 10 26.97 -14.89 -18.18
CA THR A 10 27.77 -15.24 -16.98
C THR A 10 29.24 -14.80 -17.14
N VAL A 11 29.81 -14.85 -18.34
CA VAL A 11 31.15 -14.31 -18.62
C VAL A 11 31.16 -12.78 -18.74
N ALA A 12 30.05 -12.11 -19.10
CA ALA A 12 29.98 -10.64 -19.11
C ALA A 12 29.77 -10.05 -17.71
N VAL A 13 29.02 -10.72 -16.83
CA VAL A 13 28.91 -10.35 -15.40
C VAL A 13 30.19 -10.73 -14.66
N ALA A 14 30.81 -11.88 -14.96
CA ALA A 14 32.15 -12.20 -14.44
C ALA A 14 33.25 -11.31 -15.02
N ALA A 15 33.16 -10.85 -16.27
CA ALA A 15 34.11 -9.90 -16.85
C ALA A 15 33.91 -8.47 -16.36
N ALA A 16 32.69 -8.05 -15.99
CA ALA A 16 32.47 -6.79 -15.30
C ALA A 16 33.03 -6.82 -13.85
N VAL A 17 33.10 -8.00 -13.23
CA VAL A 17 33.74 -8.21 -11.92
C VAL A 17 35.26 -8.46 -12.04
N VAL A 18 35.75 -8.96 -13.17
CA VAL A 18 37.19 -9.23 -13.39
C VAL A 18 37.93 -8.06 -14.07
N LEU A 19 37.24 -7.12 -14.74
CA LEU A 19 37.87 -5.93 -15.32
C LEU A 19 38.14 -4.81 -14.30
N GLY A 20 37.69 -4.95 -13.05
CA GLY A 20 38.23 -4.20 -11.91
C GLY A 20 39.47 -4.85 -11.27
N ALA A 21 39.81 -6.09 -11.64
CA ALA A 21 40.83 -6.90 -10.99
C ALA A 21 42.18 -6.98 -11.73
N VAL A 22 42.39 -6.21 -12.81
CA VAL A 22 43.68 -6.16 -13.52
C VAL A 22 44.04 -4.76 -14.01
N SER A 23 44.45 -3.91 -13.07
CA SER A 23 45.63 -3.06 -13.27
C SER A 23 46.73 -3.52 -12.31
N SER A 24 47.74 -4.16 -12.89
CA SER A 24 48.87 -4.87 -12.31
C SER A 24 49.78 -4.05 -11.39
N CYS A 25 50.06 -4.57 -10.18
CA CYS A 25 51.39 -4.79 -9.55
C CYS A 25 51.22 -4.97 -8.03
N GLU A 26 51.62 -6.14 -7.50
CA GLU A 26 51.70 -6.43 -6.05
C GLU A 26 52.77 -5.57 -5.35
N LEU A 27 52.51 -4.27 -5.22
CA LEU A 27 53.27 -3.39 -4.33
C LEU A 27 52.38 -2.67 -3.32
N PHE A 28 51.07 -2.56 -3.59
CA PHE A 28 50.08 -1.98 -2.68
C PHE A 28 48.76 -2.76 -2.75
N THR A 29 48.47 -3.57 -1.73
CA THR A 29 47.11 -4.06 -1.47
C THR A 29 46.28 -2.90 -0.89
N VAL A 30 45.20 -2.52 -1.59
CA VAL A 30 44.22 -1.58 -1.03
C VAL A 30 43.58 -2.24 0.18
N ASN A 31 43.71 -1.61 1.35
CA ASN A 31 43.00 -2.05 2.55
C ASN A 31 41.54 -1.62 2.39
N THR A 32 40.69 -2.54 1.93
CA THR A 32 39.26 -2.31 1.65
C THR A 32 38.52 -1.80 2.88
N ASP A 33 38.78 -2.35 4.08
CA ASP A 33 38.16 -1.87 5.32
C ASP A 33 38.48 -0.40 5.57
N ARG A 34 39.76 -0.02 5.40
CA ARG A 34 40.20 1.36 5.58
C ARG A 34 39.60 2.29 4.53
N ASP A 35 39.39 1.81 3.31
CA ASP A 35 38.78 2.58 2.23
C ASP A 35 37.27 2.78 2.44
N MET A 36 36.55 1.71 2.80
CA MET A 36 35.10 1.73 3.03
C MET A 36 34.70 2.43 4.33
N ALA A 37 35.61 2.50 5.31
CA ALA A 37 35.46 3.30 6.53
C ALA A 37 35.73 4.80 6.32
N GLN A 38 36.12 5.25 5.12
CA GLN A 38 36.30 6.68 4.86
C GLN A 38 34.96 7.42 4.92
N VAL A 39 35.02 8.63 5.47
CA VAL A 39 33.88 9.57 5.49
C VAL A 39 33.81 10.27 4.14
N VAL A 40 32.66 10.19 3.47
CA VAL A 40 32.38 10.82 2.16
C VAL A 40 31.68 12.17 2.34
N ALA A 41 30.89 12.31 3.38
CA ALA A 41 30.33 13.60 3.79
C ALA A 41 30.12 13.63 5.31
N THR A 42 30.15 14.82 5.90
CA THR A 42 29.57 15.03 7.24
C THR A 42 28.41 15.99 7.19
N VAL A 43 27.38 15.72 7.97
CA VAL A 43 26.17 16.54 8.07
C VAL A 43 25.97 16.99 9.52
N ARG A 44 25.77 18.29 9.72
CA ARG A 44 25.40 18.86 11.01
C ARG A 44 24.58 20.14 10.83
N VAL A 45 23.28 20.07 11.07
CA VAL A 45 22.36 21.22 10.85
C VAL A 45 22.46 22.30 11.93
N SER A 46 22.89 21.96 13.15
CA SER A 46 23.14 22.92 14.23
C SER A 46 24.01 22.32 15.34
N ASP A 47 24.35 23.12 16.36
CA ASP A 47 25.10 22.62 17.52
C ASP A 47 24.29 21.67 18.44
N GLU A 48 22.96 21.66 18.27
CA GLU A 48 22.03 20.85 19.07
C GLU A 48 22.03 19.37 18.69
N VAL A 49 22.60 19.03 17.54
CA VAL A 49 22.71 17.65 17.05
C VAL A 49 24.17 17.19 17.00
N GLU A 50 24.34 15.87 17.07
CA GLU A 50 25.64 15.25 16.81
C GLU A 50 26.00 15.34 15.33
N LYS A 51 27.30 15.42 15.06
CA LYS A 51 27.79 15.39 13.68
C LYS A 51 27.62 13.98 13.13
N GLU A 52 26.92 13.86 12.02
CA GLU A 52 26.70 12.60 11.35
C GLU A 52 27.72 12.40 10.23
N ASN A 53 28.32 11.23 10.17
CA ASN A 53 29.27 10.85 9.13
C ASN A 53 28.55 9.94 8.12
N VAL A 54 28.54 10.34 6.86
CA VAL A 54 28.20 9.46 5.75
C VAL A 54 29.48 8.76 5.31
N TYR A 55 29.48 7.44 5.32
CA TYR A 55 30.63 6.60 5.01
C TYR A 55 30.56 6.04 3.59
N LYS A 56 31.72 5.76 3.00
CA LYS A 56 31.82 5.16 1.66
C LYS A 56 31.08 3.81 1.56
N ARG A 57 31.08 3.02 2.64
CA ARG A 57 30.27 1.79 2.73
C ARG A 57 28.77 1.99 2.54
N GLN A 58 28.21 3.13 2.96
CA GLN A 58 26.79 3.41 2.79
C GLN A 58 26.45 3.71 1.32
N LEU A 59 27.39 4.30 0.56
CA LEU A 59 27.26 4.45 -0.89
C LEU A 59 27.23 3.08 -1.59
N ALA A 60 28.15 2.18 -1.25
CA ALA A 60 28.17 0.83 -1.81
C ALA A 60 26.91 0.03 -1.45
N ALA A 61 26.48 0.10 -0.18
CA ALA A 61 25.23 -0.52 0.28
C ALA A 61 24.01 0.01 -0.49
N GLY A 62 23.88 1.33 -0.65
CA GLY A 62 22.80 1.94 -1.44
C GLY A 62 22.83 1.50 -2.91
N TYR A 63 24.02 1.30 -3.49
CA TYR A 63 24.14 0.82 -4.86
C TYR A 63 23.69 -0.63 -5.02
N VAL A 64 24.09 -1.50 -4.09
CA VAL A 64 23.66 -2.91 -4.05
C VAL A 64 22.15 -3.02 -3.85
N ASN A 65 21.57 -2.19 -2.98
CA ASN A 65 20.16 -2.27 -2.63
C ASN A 65 19.22 -1.69 -3.70
N TYR A 66 19.56 -0.53 -4.29
CA TYR A 66 18.68 0.11 -5.27
C TYR A 66 19.41 0.83 -6.42
N GLY A 67 20.68 1.21 -6.27
CA GLY A 67 21.41 1.94 -7.31
C GLY A 67 21.57 1.16 -8.63
N TYR A 68 21.76 -0.17 -8.56
CA TYR A 68 21.83 -1.03 -9.75
C TYR A 68 20.55 -0.94 -10.61
N TYR A 69 19.37 -0.80 -9.99
CA TYR A 69 18.12 -0.65 -10.74
C TYR A 69 18.13 0.57 -11.67
N TYR A 70 18.61 1.72 -11.17
CA TYR A 70 18.69 2.95 -11.95
C TYR A 70 19.63 2.83 -13.16
N VAL A 71 20.71 2.04 -13.03
CA VAL A 71 21.64 1.79 -14.13
C VAL A 71 21.01 0.91 -15.22
N ASN A 72 20.30 -0.15 -14.85
CA ASN A 72 19.76 -1.09 -15.85
C ASN A 72 18.44 -0.64 -16.47
N TYR A 73 17.61 0.09 -15.73
CA TYR A 73 16.23 0.39 -16.14
C TYR A 73 15.99 1.89 -16.40
N ASN A 74 16.77 2.79 -15.78
CA ASN A 74 16.57 4.24 -15.88
C ASN A 74 17.68 4.97 -16.67
N SER A 75 18.56 4.24 -17.35
CA SER A 75 19.67 4.77 -18.17
C SER A 75 20.70 5.62 -17.41
N TYR A 76 20.84 5.42 -16.10
CA TYR A 76 21.86 6.13 -15.31
C TYR A 76 23.24 5.50 -15.55
N THR A 77 24.30 6.31 -15.53
CA THR A 77 25.65 5.78 -15.34
C THR A 77 25.86 5.34 -13.88
N THR A 78 26.85 4.48 -13.64
CA THR A 78 27.24 4.10 -12.27
C THR A 78 27.58 5.32 -11.41
N SER A 79 28.30 6.31 -11.96
CA SER A 79 28.62 7.58 -11.28
C SER A 79 27.36 8.36 -10.90
N GLN A 80 26.39 8.47 -11.82
CA GLN A 80 25.11 9.14 -11.54
C GLN A 80 24.30 8.42 -10.46
N ALA A 81 24.30 7.09 -10.45
CA ALA A 81 23.63 6.31 -9.41
C ALA A 81 24.28 6.55 -8.03
N TYR A 82 25.61 6.52 -7.93
CA TYR A 82 26.32 6.82 -6.68
C TYR A 82 26.11 8.26 -6.22
N LYS A 83 26.04 9.22 -7.15
CA LYS A 83 25.74 10.62 -6.84
C LYS A 83 24.33 10.77 -6.27
N LEU A 84 23.33 10.13 -6.87
CA LEU A 84 21.96 10.11 -6.34
C LEU A 84 21.91 9.50 -4.94
N ILE A 85 22.62 8.39 -4.70
CA ILE A 85 22.70 7.76 -3.38
C ILE A 85 23.32 8.71 -2.36
N LEU A 86 24.44 9.37 -2.70
CA LEU A 86 25.09 10.35 -1.82
C LEU A 86 24.15 11.51 -1.48
N ASP A 87 23.47 12.06 -2.48
CA ASP A 87 22.52 13.17 -2.29
C ASP A 87 21.34 12.74 -1.40
N ASN A 88 20.80 11.53 -1.61
CA ASN A 88 19.73 10.99 -0.77
C ASN A 88 20.18 10.77 0.69
N LEU A 89 21.36 10.18 0.90
CA LEU A 89 21.89 9.96 2.25
C LEU A 89 22.09 11.28 3.01
N VAL A 90 22.64 12.30 2.34
CA VAL A 90 22.87 13.61 2.93
C VAL A 90 21.54 14.34 3.20
N ASN A 91 20.59 14.28 2.27
CA ASN A 91 19.27 14.89 2.46
C ASN A 91 18.50 14.21 3.61
N ASN A 92 18.55 12.89 3.70
CA ASN A 92 17.93 12.13 4.78
C ASN A 92 18.54 12.49 6.15
N ALA A 93 19.87 12.66 6.22
CA ALA A 93 20.54 13.11 7.45
C ALA A 93 20.07 14.51 7.88
N ILE A 94 19.92 15.46 6.94
CA ILE A 94 19.40 16.81 7.24
C ILE A 94 17.98 16.74 7.80
N VAL A 95 17.10 15.99 7.13
CA VAL A 95 15.70 15.85 7.54
C VAL A 95 15.62 15.18 8.91
N THR A 96 16.34 14.08 9.13
CA THR A 96 16.37 13.35 10.40
C THR A 96 16.88 14.23 11.55
N GLN A 97 18.00 14.95 11.36
CA GLN A 97 18.53 15.84 12.39
C GLN A 97 17.55 16.97 12.72
N LYS A 98 16.86 17.51 11.72
CA LYS A 98 15.84 18.54 11.96
C LYS A 98 14.64 17.97 12.72
N SER A 99 14.15 16.79 12.34
CA SER A 99 13.08 16.10 13.04
C SER A 99 13.45 15.85 14.51
N LYS A 100 14.69 15.40 14.79
CA LYS A 100 15.18 15.23 16.18
C LYS A 100 15.15 16.54 16.98
N ILE A 101 15.54 17.67 16.38
CA ILE A 101 15.47 19.00 17.05
C ILE A 101 14.02 19.37 17.36
N GLU A 102 13.13 19.25 16.38
CA GLU A 102 11.72 19.68 16.49
C GLU A 102 10.86 18.77 17.37
N THR A 103 11.23 17.49 17.45
CA THR A 103 10.60 16.53 18.37
C THR A 103 11.15 16.70 19.79
N ALA A 104 12.46 16.94 19.95
CA ALA A 104 13.04 17.20 21.28
C ALA A 104 12.52 18.49 21.92
N SER A 105 12.24 19.54 21.13
CA SER A 105 11.74 20.82 21.64
C SER A 105 10.31 20.76 22.20
N GLY A 106 9.55 19.71 21.85
CA GLY A 106 8.18 19.46 22.34
C GLY A 106 8.02 18.29 23.31
N ALA A 107 9.07 17.49 23.53
CA ALA A 107 8.99 16.27 24.35
C ALA A 107 9.04 16.57 25.86
N ALA A 108 8.00 16.13 26.58
CA ALA A 108 8.01 16.04 28.04
C ALA A 108 8.65 14.69 28.47
N ASP A 109 8.18 14.08 29.56
CA ASP A 109 8.58 12.75 30.03
C ASP A 109 8.04 11.58 29.18
N LYS A 110 7.40 11.89 28.05
CA LYS A 110 6.73 10.94 27.15
C LYS A 110 7.20 11.06 25.70
N VAL A 111 7.14 9.95 24.98
CA VAL A 111 7.32 9.92 23.52
C VAL A 111 6.09 10.45 22.79
N ALA A 112 6.26 10.93 21.56
CA ALA A 112 5.18 11.55 20.78
C ALA A 112 4.09 10.55 20.34
N GLU A 113 4.48 9.29 20.12
CA GLU A 113 3.62 8.21 19.66
C GLU A 113 3.20 7.30 20.84
N GLY A 114 1.91 6.96 20.95
CA GLY A 114 1.40 6.03 21.98
C GLY A 114 1.36 6.54 23.43
N GLY A 115 2.02 7.66 23.74
CA GLY A 115 1.99 8.28 25.09
C GLY A 115 2.75 7.52 26.17
N GLU A 116 3.61 6.56 25.78
CA GLU A 116 4.52 5.85 26.66
C GLU A 116 5.54 6.81 27.31
N THR A 117 6.02 6.46 28.50
CA THR A 117 7.07 7.24 29.17
C THR A 117 8.45 6.89 28.60
N LEU A 118 9.38 7.84 28.60
CA LEU A 118 10.77 7.59 28.17
C LEU A 118 11.44 6.46 28.98
N GLN A 119 11.01 6.28 30.23
CA GLN A 119 11.51 5.22 31.11
C GLN A 119 10.90 3.85 30.77
N SER A 120 9.61 3.77 30.45
CA SER A 120 8.97 2.50 30.09
C SER A 120 9.56 1.92 28.81
N VAL A 121 9.80 2.74 27.79
CA VAL A 121 10.48 2.29 26.57
C VAL A 121 11.90 1.80 26.88
N LEU A 122 12.65 2.52 27.74
CA LEU A 122 13.99 2.11 28.14
C LEU A 122 14.01 0.77 28.89
N ASP A 123 13.06 0.56 29.80
CA ASP A 123 12.94 -0.65 30.60
C ASP A 123 12.50 -1.86 29.75
N GLU A 124 11.63 -1.65 28.75
CA GLU A 124 11.20 -2.70 27.80
C GLU A 124 12.41 -3.30 27.05
N PHE A 125 13.31 -2.45 26.55
CA PHE A 125 14.46 -2.92 25.75
C PHE A 125 15.70 -3.26 26.58
N LYS A 126 15.69 -3.04 27.90
CA LYS A 126 16.78 -3.45 28.80
C LYS A 126 16.99 -4.96 28.79
N GLY A 127 15.96 -5.74 28.45
CA GLY A 127 15.99 -7.21 28.52
C GLY A 127 15.81 -7.73 29.95
N GLY A 128 15.68 -9.05 30.07
CA GLY A 128 15.39 -9.75 31.33
C GLY A 128 15.99 -11.15 31.36
N GLU A 129 15.54 -11.99 32.30
CA GLU A 129 16.06 -13.35 32.48
C GLU A 129 15.83 -14.26 31.24
N ASN A 130 14.78 -13.97 30.46
CA ASN A 130 14.39 -14.73 29.27
C ASN A 130 14.33 -13.90 27.98
N SER A 131 14.78 -12.63 28.01
CA SER A 131 14.66 -11.72 26.88
C SER A 131 15.98 -10.97 26.66
N PRO A 132 16.52 -10.94 25.44
CA PRO A 132 17.77 -10.24 25.17
C PRO A 132 17.63 -8.73 25.36
N SER A 133 18.72 -8.06 25.74
CA SER A 133 18.79 -6.60 25.77
C SER A 133 19.07 -6.05 24.37
N TYR A 134 18.16 -5.24 23.83
CA TYR A 134 18.35 -4.62 22.52
C TYR A 134 19.06 -3.26 22.59
N LEU A 135 19.33 -2.72 23.79
CA LEU A 135 19.92 -1.38 23.96
C LEU A 135 21.29 -1.20 23.28
N ALA A 136 22.07 -2.26 23.07
CA ALA A 136 23.33 -2.18 22.32
C ALA A 136 23.12 -1.97 20.81
N VAL A 137 22.07 -2.58 20.24
CA VAL A 137 21.64 -2.37 18.85
C VAL A 137 21.10 -0.94 18.70
N LEU A 138 20.36 -0.47 19.70
CA LEU A 138 19.74 0.86 19.71
C LEU A 138 20.70 2.01 20.09
N ALA A 139 21.93 1.70 20.50
CA ALA A 139 22.93 2.70 20.86
C ALA A 139 23.31 3.57 19.65
N SER A 140 23.43 4.88 19.83
CA SER A 140 23.86 5.77 18.76
C SER A 140 25.31 5.51 18.34
N ALA A 141 25.69 5.97 17.15
CA ALA A 141 27.07 5.85 16.67
C ALA A 141 28.07 6.51 17.64
N ALA A 142 27.75 7.70 18.16
CA ALA A 142 28.60 8.43 19.10
C ALA A 142 28.75 7.70 20.45
N GLU A 143 27.68 7.04 20.91
CA GLU A 143 27.73 6.21 22.13
C GLU A 143 28.61 4.98 21.93
N THR A 144 28.45 4.31 20.79
CA THR A 144 29.23 3.11 20.43
C THR A 144 30.73 3.46 20.33
N GLU A 145 31.07 4.55 19.63
CA GLU A 145 32.44 5.03 19.47
C GLU A 145 33.07 5.41 20.82
N LYS A 146 32.36 6.20 21.63
CA LYS A 146 32.85 6.59 22.95
C LYS A 146 33.06 5.38 23.87
N PHE A 147 32.09 4.45 23.88
CA PHE A 147 32.20 3.24 24.69
C PHE A 147 33.39 2.37 24.28
N GLY A 148 33.63 2.21 22.97
CA GLY A 148 34.82 1.51 22.45
C GLY A 148 36.13 2.18 22.85
N ALA A 149 36.20 3.51 22.78
CA ALA A 149 37.38 4.29 23.18
C ALA A 149 37.66 4.17 24.69
N ASP A 150 36.62 4.18 25.52
CA ASP A 150 36.72 4.03 26.98
C ASP A 150 37.06 2.57 27.40
N ASN A 151 36.76 1.59 26.53
CA ASN A 151 36.95 0.16 26.80
C ASN A 151 37.81 -0.56 25.74
N PRO A 152 39.05 -0.12 25.46
CA PRO A 152 39.87 -0.61 24.35
C PRO A 152 40.31 -2.09 24.48
N LYS A 153 40.06 -2.71 25.63
CA LYS A 153 40.35 -4.13 25.88
C LYS A 153 39.18 -5.06 25.51
N LEU A 154 37.98 -4.51 25.34
CA LEU A 154 36.82 -5.28 24.91
C LEU A 154 36.85 -5.42 23.40
N LYS A 155 36.63 -6.64 22.90
CA LYS A 155 36.53 -6.88 21.47
C LYS A 155 35.17 -6.39 20.98
N GLU A 156 35.17 -5.36 20.15
CA GLU A 156 33.96 -4.79 19.56
C GLU A 156 33.08 -5.86 18.91
N GLY A 157 31.78 -5.83 19.22
CA GLY A 157 30.77 -6.79 18.78
C GLY A 157 30.78 -8.17 19.46
N GLY A 158 31.74 -8.46 20.35
CA GLY A 158 31.71 -9.65 21.21
C GLY A 158 30.64 -9.57 22.32
N ASP A 159 30.21 -10.71 22.87
CA ASP A 159 29.13 -10.79 23.87
C ASP A 159 29.36 -9.86 25.08
N GLU A 160 30.59 -9.83 25.63
CA GLU A 160 30.92 -8.95 26.76
C GLU A 160 30.85 -7.46 26.38
N TYR A 161 31.26 -7.11 25.15
CA TYR A 161 31.18 -5.75 24.64
C TYR A 161 29.72 -5.32 24.50
N VAL A 162 28.91 -6.15 23.85
CA VAL A 162 27.48 -5.90 23.61
C VAL A 162 26.72 -5.75 24.94
N ALA A 163 26.95 -6.65 25.90
CA ALA A 163 26.29 -6.59 27.20
C ALA A 163 26.65 -5.32 27.99
N LYS A 164 27.94 -4.94 28.02
CA LYS A 164 28.38 -3.73 28.73
C LYS A 164 27.99 -2.44 28.01
N LEU A 165 27.89 -2.45 26.67
CA LEU A 165 27.36 -1.32 25.91
C LEU A 165 25.88 -1.11 26.25
N ALA A 166 25.07 -2.18 26.28
CA ALA A 166 23.67 -2.10 26.69
C ALA A 166 23.51 -1.54 28.11
N GLU A 167 24.34 -1.98 29.06
CA GLU A 167 24.36 -1.42 30.43
C GLU A 167 24.74 0.07 30.44
N ALA A 168 25.74 0.47 29.65
CA ALA A 168 26.15 1.87 29.54
C ALA A 168 25.03 2.76 28.97
N VAL A 169 24.31 2.28 27.96
CA VAL A 169 23.15 2.97 27.38
C VAL A 169 22.02 3.08 28.40
N TYR A 170 21.70 1.99 29.12
CA TYR A 170 20.70 2.03 30.19
C TYR A 170 21.04 3.08 31.25
N ASN A 171 22.27 3.03 31.77
CA ASN A 171 22.72 3.93 32.82
C ASN A 171 22.76 5.41 32.38
N LYS A 172 23.02 5.67 31.09
CA LYS A 172 22.98 7.03 30.52
C LYS A 172 21.57 7.64 30.57
N TYR A 173 20.55 6.81 30.35
CA TYR A 173 19.18 7.25 30.13
C TYR A 173 18.23 7.02 31.31
N ASN A 174 18.62 6.16 32.24
CA ASN A 174 17.83 5.83 33.42
C ASN A 174 17.51 7.07 34.25
N GLY A 175 16.22 7.31 34.52
CA GLY A 175 15.74 8.48 35.25
C GLY A 175 15.76 9.79 34.45
N LYS A 176 16.15 9.78 33.17
CA LYS A 176 16.14 10.98 32.31
C LYS A 176 14.75 11.21 31.74
N THR A 177 14.06 12.24 32.23
CA THR A 177 12.68 12.60 31.88
C THR A 177 12.54 13.56 30.70
N SER A 178 13.60 13.78 29.93
CA SER A 178 13.55 14.59 28.71
C SER A 178 14.50 14.03 27.66
N VAL A 179 14.27 14.42 26.41
CA VAL A 179 15.09 14.05 25.26
C VAL A 179 15.84 15.28 24.77
N THR A 180 17.08 15.10 24.31
CA THR A 180 17.80 16.12 23.53
C THR A 180 18.08 15.57 22.13
N ALA A 181 18.25 16.44 21.13
CA ALA A 181 18.50 16.02 19.75
C ALA A 181 19.81 15.19 19.56
N LYS A 182 20.64 15.06 20.60
CA LYS A 182 21.86 14.23 20.68
C LYS A 182 21.64 12.84 21.25
N ASP A 183 20.46 12.58 21.82
CA ASP A 183 20.11 11.26 22.33
C ASP A 183 19.94 10.27 21.17
N ALA A 184 20.03 8.98 21.49
CA ALA A 184 19.83 7.89 20.56
C ALA A 184 18.40 7.88 19.99
N GLU A 185 18.25 7.37 18.76
CA GLU A 185 17.03 7.45 17.96
C GLU A 185 15.82 6.81 18.66
N PHE A 186 16.02 5.68 19.35
CA PHE A 186 14.94 4.99 20.06
C PHE A 186 14.29 5.83 21.18
N ARG A 187 14.97 6.88 21.67
CA ARG A 187 14.43 7.77 22.71
C ARG A 187 13.30 8.67 22.22
N PHE A 188 13.08 8.74 20.91
CA PHE A 188 12.10 9.61 20.29
C PHE A 188 10.79 8.91 19.92
N VAL A 189 10.76 7.57 19.97
CA VAL A 189 9.67 6.74 19.45
C VAL A 189 9.16 5.75 20.51
N GLY A 190 7.95 5.24 20.34
CA GLY A 190 7.37 4.21 21.21
C GLY A 190 7.95 2.81 20.98
N SER A 191 7.64 1.89 21.88
CA SER A 191 8.10 0.50 21.87
C SER A 191 7.67 -0.24 20.59
N LYS A 192 6.48 0.06 20.07
CA LYS A 192 5.96 -0.50 18.82
C LYS A 192 6.88 -0.23 17.62
N ALA A 193 7.25 1.03 17.40
CA ALA A 193 8.17 1.43 16.33
C ALA A 193 9.54 0.74 16.45
N VAL A 194 10.05 0.61 17.68
CA VAL A 194 11.32 -0.09 17.94
C VAL A 194 11.20 -1.59 17.64
N TYR A 195 10.12 -2.25 18.07
CA TYR A 195 9.90 -3.67 17.78
C TYR A 195 9.73 -3.93 16.28
N LYS A 196 8.98 -3.08 15.57
CA LYS A 196 8.83 -3.14 14.11
C LYS A 196 10.20 -3.07 13.42
N ALA A 197 11.03 -2.09 13.78
CA ALA A 197 12.37 -1.94 13.21
C ALA A 197 13.29 -3.15 13.48
N LEU A 198 13.25 -3.69 14.69
CA LEU A 198 14.02 -4.89 15.07
C LEU A 198 13.52 -6.14 14.32
N SER A 199 12.21 -6.35 14.26
CA SER A 199 11.57 -7.48 13.57
C SER A 199 11.90 -7.45 12.09
N SER A 200 11.66 -6.32 11.41
CA SER A 200 11.97 -6.20 9.98
C SER A 200 13.45 -6.42 9.69
N ALA A 201 14.36 -6.01 10.58
CA ALA A 201 15.78 -6.32 10.43
C ALA A 201 16.07 -7.82 10.59
N ALA A 202 15.42 -8.51 11.54
CA ALA A 202 15.51 -9.95 11.71
C ALA A 202 15.01 -10.71 10.47
N ASP A 203 13.83 -10.37 9.95
CA ASP A 203 13.24 -10.99 8.75
C ASP A 203 14.14 -10.83 7.52
N ASN A 204 14.78 -9.67 7.38
CA ASN A 204 15.74 -9.39 6.32
C ASN A 204 17.01 -10.25 6.45
N VAL A 205 17.52 -10.42 7.68
CA VAL A 205 18.68 -11.29 7.93
C VAL A 205 18.33 -12.73 7.60
N GLU A 206 17.18 -13.19 8.06
CA GLU A 206 16.71 -14.55 7.83
C GLU A 206 16.52 -14.86 6.35
N SER A 207 15.82 -13.97 5.63
CA SER A 207 15.67 -14.05 4.18
C SER A 207 17.02 -14.11 3.48
N LEU A 208 17.99 -13.30 3.92
CA LEU A 208 19.36 -13.35 3.42
C LEU A 208 20.01 -14.71 3.71
N VAL A 209 19.94 -15.23 4.94
CA VAL A 209 20.53 -16.52 5.33
C VAL A 209 20.03 -17.66 4.43
N LYS A 210 18.73 -17.69 4.14
CA LYS A 210 18.13 -18.70 3.27
C LYS A 210 18.71 -18.71 1.85
N THR A 211 19.22 -17.59 1.36
CA THR A 211 19.89 -17.53 0.04
C THR A 211 21.29 -18.18 0.01
N PHE A 212 21.85 -18.54 1.17
CA PHE A 212 23.21 -19.08 1.33
C PHE A 212 23.26 -20.54 1.82
N TYR A 213 22.13 -21.26 1.80
CA TYR A 213 22.17 -22.72 1.98
C TYR A 213 22.95 -23.37 0.84
N ASP A 214 23.85 -24.30 1.17
CA ASP A 214 24.63 -25.03 0.15
C ASP A 214 23.69 -26.01 -0.56
N ASP A 215 23.80 -26.10 -1.89
CA ASP A 215 23.15 -27.12 -2.74
C ASP A 215 23.66 -28.57 -2.45
N ASP A 216 24.31 -28.83 -1.30
CA ASP A 216 25.10 -30.04 -1.02
C ASP A 216 24.44 -31.04 -0.05
N GLU A 217 23.13 -30.96 0.16
CA GLU A 217 22.36 -32.13 0.56
C GLU A 217 21.33 -32.44 -0.52
N GLU A 218 21.41 -33.65 -1.07
CA GLU A 218 20.24 -34.37 -1.61
C GLU A 218 19.23 -34.54 -0.47
N GLU A 219 18.64 -33.45 0.00
CA GLU A 219 17.28 -33.54 0.47
C GLU A 219 16.48 -33.95 -0.74
N GLU A 220 15.77 -35.07 -0.58
CA GLU A 220 14.70 -35.46 -1.47
C GLU A 220 14.04 -34.16 -1.93
N LYS A 221 14.10 -33.93 -3.24
CA LYS A 221 12.97 -33.28 -3.87
C LYS A 221 11.77 -34.14 -3.47
N THR A 222 11.17 -33.84 -2.31
CA THR A 222 9.75 -33.61 -2.30
C THR A 222 9.59 -32.62 -3.42
N GLU A 223 9.34 -33.15 -4.61
CA GLU A 223 8.57 -32.48 -5.61
C GLU A 223 7.39 -31.95 -4.81
N SER A 224 7.51 -30.70 -4.36
CA SER A 224 6.35 -29.95 -4.01
C SER A 224 5.57 -30.07 -5.31
N ARG A 225 4.46 -30.79 -5.23
CA ARG A 225 3.36 -30.64 -6.17
C ARG A 225 2.77 -29.22 -5.97
N GLY A 226 3.63 -28.21 -5.91
CA GLY A 226 3.35 -26.81 -6.08
C GLY A 226 3.50 -26.47 -7.55
N GLY A 227 2.79 -27.22 -8.41
CA GLY A 227 2.24 -26.54 -9.56
C GLY A 227 1.33 -25.48 -8.98
N ALA A 228 1.86 -24.26 -8.81
CA ALA A 228 1.05 -23.10 -8.52
C ALA A 228 0.03 -23.06 -9.64
N VAL A 229 -1.19 -23.51 -9.36
CA VAL A 229 -2.28 -23.35 -10.30
C VAL A 229 -2.57 -21.86 -10.25
N THR A 230 -1.95 -21.11 -11.16
CA THR A 230 -2.21 -19.69 -11.32
C THR A 230 -3.59 -19.59 -11.95
N TYR A 231 -4.61 -19.49 -11.11
CA TYR A 231 -5.93 -19.06 -11.57
C TYR A 231 -5.82 -17.59 -11.94
N SER A 232 -6.41 -17.18 -13.07
CA SER A 232 -6.65 -15.76 -13.31
C SER A 232 -7.73 -15.31 -12.33
N VAL A 233 -7.29 -14.72 -11.22
CA VAL A 233 -8.17 -14.29 -10.14
C VAL A 233 -9.09 -13.18 -10.65
N ARG A 234 -10.38 -13.29 -10.34
CA ARG A 234 -11.36 -12.26 -10.65
C ARG A 234 -11.00 -10.97 -9.91
N THR A 235 -11.17 -9.83 -10.57
CA THR A 235 -10.95 -8.49 -10.01
C THR A 235 -11.65 -8.33 -8.65
N THR A 236 -10.94 -7.79 -7.66
CA THR A 236 -11.45 -7.46 -6.32
C THR A 236 -11.81 -5.97 -6.21
N PRO A 237 -12.58 -5.58 -5.17
CA PRO A 237 -12.73 -4.19 -4.81
C PRO A 237 -11.37 -3.52 -4.57
N THR A 238 -11.24 -2.28 -5.02
CA THR A 238 -10.17 -1.38 -4.60
C THR A 238 -10.72 -0.52 -3.47
N LYS A 239 -10.77 -1.07 -2.25
CA LYS A 239 -11.03 -0.28 -1.04
C LYS A 239 -9.74 0.48 -0.71
N ASP A 240 -9.86 1.72 -0.24
CA ASP A 240 -8.72 2.36 0.43
C ASP A 240 -8.37 1.42 1.59
N ALA A 241 -7.18 0.83 1.57
CA ALA A 241 -6.78 -0.11 2.59
C ALA A 241 -6.84 0.65 3.92
N ASP A 242 -7.75 0.25 4.81
CA ASP A 242 -7.60 0.58 6.21
C ASP A 242 -6.19 0.12 6.58
N GLU A 243 -5.38 1.02 7.13
CA GLU A 243 -4.03 0.69 7.59
C GLU A 243 -4.15 -0.59 8.43
N GLU A 244 -3.53 -1.69 7.99
CA GLU A 244 -3.53 -2.93 8.76
C GLU A 244 -3.08 -2.57 10.18
N GLU A 245 -3.91 -2.91 11.16
CA GLU A 245 -3.66 -2.53 12.55
C GLU A 245 -2.41 -3.28 13.02
N ASP A 246 -1.24 -2.64 12.88
CA ASP A 246 0.07 -3.20 13.20
C ASP A 246 0.08 -3.73 14.67
N ASP A 247 0.10 -5.05 14.85
CA ASP A 247 0.12 -5.72 16.16
C ASP A 247 1.55 -5.87 16.68
N VAL A 248 1.84 -5.24 17.83
CA VAL A 248 3.16 -5.30 18.47
C VAL A 248 3.54 -6.72 18.90
N GLU A 249 2.56 -7.57 19.19
CA GLU A 249 2.82 -8.96 19.60
C GLU A 249 3.30 -9.81 18.43
N GLU A 250 2.93 -9.49 17.19
CA GLU A 250 3.47 -10.14 15.99
C GLU A 250 4.96 -9.85 15.84
N TYR A 251 5.38 -8.59 15.97
CA TYR A 251 6.81 -8.22 15.91
C TYR A 251 7.64 -8.90 17.02
N LYS A 252 7.08 -9.03 18.22
CA LYS A 252 7.73 -9.75 19.32
C LYS A 252 7.85 -11.24 19.03
N LYS A 253 6.80 -11.84 18.44
CA LYS A 253 6.82 -13.24 18.01
C LYS A 253 7.91 -13.46 16.96
N ASN A 254 7.98 -12.64 15.91
CA ASN A 254 8.99 -12.77 14.85
C ASN A 254 10.41 -12.67 15.42
N LEU A 255 10.66 -11.78 16.39
CA LEU A 255 11.94 -11.71 17.08
C LEU A 255 12.26 -12.97 17.90
N SER A 256 11.26 -13.57 18.55
CA SER A 256 11.41 -14.83 19.27
C SER A 256 11.70 -15.99 18.31
N ASP A 257 11.00 -16.06 17.19
CA ASP A 257 11.18 -17.10 16.18
C ASP A 257 12.57 -16.96 15.54
N PHE A 258 13.06 -15.74 15.32
CA PHE A 258 14.43 -15.50 14.87
C PHE A 258 15.50 -15.93 15.91
N VAL A 259 15.22 -15.81 17.22
CA VAL A 259 16.11 -16.39 18.25
C VAL A 259 16.18 -17.91 18.11
N GLU A 260 15.08 -18.58 17.81
CA GLU A 260 15.05 -20.02 17.55
C GLU A 260 15.80 -20.37 16.25
N PHE A 261 15.56 -19.62 15.18
CA PHE A 261 16.22 -19.76 13.88
C PHE A 261 17.75 -19.76 14.01
N LEU A 262 18.31 -18.86 14.81
CA LEU A 262 19.77 -18.74 15.02
C LEU A 262 20.38 -19.86 15.88
N LYS A 263 19.59 -20.75 16.49
CA LYS A 263 20.13 -21.91 17.22
C LYS A 263 20.69 -22.97 16.28
N SER A 264 20.13 -23.08 15.06
CA SER A 264 20.55 -24.03 14.02
C SER A 264 21.98 -23.78 13.56
N ASN A 265 22.80 -24.84 13.55
CA ASN A 265 24.18 -24.74 13.04
C ASN A 265 24.22 -24.51 11.52
N VAL A 266 23.21 -24.97 10.78
CA VAL A 266 23.09 -24.76 9.33
C VAL A 266 22.85 -23.27 9.04
N ASN A 267 21.89 -22.67 9.75
CA ASN A 267 21.54 -21.26 9.61
C ASN A 267 22.73 -20.37 10.00
N VAL A 268 23.44 -20.74 11.08
CA VAL A 268 24.68 -20.06 11.48
C VAL A 268 25.78 -20.18 10.42
N ALA A 269 25.94 -21.34 9.78
CA ALA A 269 26.93 -21.50 8.72
C ALA A 269 26.60 -20.65 7.49
N ALA A 270 25.33 -20.64 7.07
CA ALA A 270 24.84 -19.80 5.97
C ALA A 270 24.93 -18.30 6.29
N LEU A 271 24.61 -17.88 7.51
CA LEU A 271 24.82 -16.51 8.00
C LEU A 271 26.29 -16.09 7.90
N ASN A 272 27.21 -16.94 8.33
CA ASN A 272 28.64 -16.65 8.24
C ASN A 272 29.10 -16.46 6.79
N LYS A 273 28.53 -17.20 5.82
CA LYS A 273 28.79 -16.98 4.38
C LYS A 273 28.21 -15.67 3.88
N ALA A 274 26.98 -15.34 4.29
CA ALA A 274 26.34 -14.07 3.94
C ALA A 274 27.16 -12.88 4.46
N VAL A 275 27.58 -12.93 5.72
CA VAL A 275 28.44 -11.91 6.35
C VAL A 275 29.79 -11.84 5.64
N LYS A 276 30.41 -12.98 5.29
CA LYS A 276 31.64 -12.99 4.50
C LYS A 276 31.44 -12.34 3.14
N ARG A 277 30.30 -12.56 2.48
CA ARG A 277 29.98 -11.91 1.22
C ARG A 277 29.87 -10.39 1.38
N PHE A 278 29.28 -9.91 2.48
CA PHE A 278 29.23 -8.48 2.77
C PHE A 278 30.61 -7.89 3.08
N ILE A 279 31.50 -8.67 3.70
CA ILE A 279 32.92 -8.32 3.86
C ILE A 279 33.60 -8.20 2.49
N ASP A 280 33.42 -9.18 1.61
CA ASP A 280 34.00 -9.17 0.26
C ASP A 280 33.48 -7.99 -0.58
N LEU A 281 32.24 -7.55 -0.35
CA LEU A 281 31.63 -6.38 -0.98
C LEU A 281 32.01 -5.05 -0.29
N GLY A 282 32.75 -5.09 0.81
CA GLY A 282 33.15 -3.90 1.57
C GLY A 282 32.01 -3.22 2.35
N VAL A 283 30.86 -3.87 2.46
CA VAL A 283 29.69 -3.36 3.21
C VAL A 283 29.86 -3.61 4.73
N VAL A 284 30.65 -4.62 5.09
CA VAL A 284 31.01 -4.97 6.48
C VAL A 284 32.54 -5.08 6.58
N ASN A 285 33.13 -4.71 7.73
CA ASN A 285 34.58 -4.78 7.93
C ASN A 285 35.08 -6.22 8.09
N SER A 286 36.24 -6.55 7.53
CA SER A 286 36.83 -7.90 7.55
C SER A 286 37.24 -8.43 8.94
N GLY A 287 37.29 -7.56 9.94
CA GLY A 287 37.67 -7.86 11.32
C GLY A 287 36.53 -7.92 12.34
N ILE A 288 35.25 -7.88 11.92
CA ILE A 288 34.13 -7.86 12.87
C ILE A 288 34.10 -9.11 13.76
N SER A 289 33.68 -8.93 15.01
CA SER A 289 33.33 -10.02 15.92
C SER A 289 31.84 -9.95 16.19
N TYR A 290 31.17 -11.10 16.17
CA TYR A 290 29.77 -11.20 16.58
C TYR A 290 29.46 -12.62 17.02
N ASN A 291 28.41 -12.78 17.81
CA ASN A 291 27.86 -14.07 18.16
C ASN A 291 26.72 -14.41 17.20
N ALA A 292 26.96 -15.34 16.28
CA ALA A 292 26.00 -15.75 15.26
C ALA A 292 24.77 -16.49 15.82
N LYS A 293 24.78 -16.90 17.09
CA LYS A 293 23.64 -17.51 17.80
C LYS A 293 22.86 -16.51 18.66
N SER A 294 23.23 -15.24 18.62
CA SER A 294 22.59 -14.18 19.40
C SER A 294 21.93 -13.19 18.46
N VAL A 295 20.61 -13.01 18.59
CA VAL A 295 19.88 -11.99 17.82
C VAL A 295 20.52 -10.61 17.97
N VAL A 296 20.92 -10.23 19.19
CA VAL A 296 21.59 -8.94 19.45
C VAL A 296 22.98 -8.92 18.84
N GLY A 297 23.72 -10.03 18.91
CA GLY A 297 25.05 -10.15 18.29
C GLY A 297 24.98 -9.96 16.77
N VAL A 298 23.99 -10.58 16.12
CA VAL A 298 23.75 -10.47 14.68
C VAL A 298 23.25 -9.09 14.30
N LEU A 299 22.22 -8.56 14.96
CA LEU A 299 21.68 -7.23 14.68
C LEU A 299 22.66 -6.09 15.05
N SER A 300 23.68 -6.35 15.87
CA SER A 300 24.76 -5.38 16.15
C SER A 300 25.81 -5.29 15.05
N ILE A 301 25.78 -6.16 14.03
CA ILE A 301 26.64 -6.00 12.85
C ILE A 301 26.28 -4.65 12.20
N PRO A 302 27.28 -3.78 11.91
CA PRO A 302 27.03 -2.39 11.50
C PRO A 302 25.96 -2.22 10.41
N TYR A 303 25.96 -3.08 9.39
CA TYR A 303 24.97 -3.04 8.32
C TYR A 303 23.52 -3.26 8.80
N PHE A 304 23.30 -4.27 9.66
CA PHE A 304 21.96 -4.56 10.20
C PHE A 304 21.54 -3.52 11.25
N LYS A 305 22.50 -3.08 12.08
CA LYS A 305 22.27 -1.98 13.03
C LYS A 305 21.86 -0.70 12.33
N ASP A 306 22.57 -0.31 11.27
CA ASP A 306 22.23 0.87 10.46
C ASP A 306 20.82 0.76 9.86
N THR A 307 20.37 -0.46 9.51
CA THR A 307 19.00 -0.72 9.03
C THR A 307 17.95 -0.46 10.12
N VAL A 308 18.18 -0.97 11.34
CA VAL A 308 17.30 -0.73 12.49
C VAL A 308 17.23 0.77 12.81
N ILE A 309 18.38 1.43 12.91
CA ILE A 309 18.44 2.86 13.24
C ILE A 309 17.81 3.71 12.13
N SER A 310 17.97 3.34 10.86
CA SER A 310 17.33 4.02 9.74
C SER A 310 15.81 3.87 9.77
N SER A 311 15.30 2.68 10.11
CA SER A 311 13.86 2.44 10.28
C SER A 311 13.29 3.30 11.41
N ILE A 312 13.95 3.35 12.57
CA ILE A 312 13.52 4.23 13.67
C ILE A 312 13.62 5.71 13.26
N SER A 313 14.67 6.10 12.53
CA SER A 313 14.81 7.47 12.03
C SER A 313 13.67 7.86 11.10
N SER A 314 13.18 6.92 10.28
CA SER A 314 11.99 7.11 9.45
C SER A 314 10.77 7.43 10.30
N GLU A 315 10.56 6.72 11.42
CA GLU A 315 9.44 6.98 12.33
C GLU A 315 9.56 8.35 13.02
N ILE A 316 10.78 8.79 13.36
CA ILE A 316 11.00 10.15 13.87
C ILE A 316 10.61 11.20 12.82
N VAL A 317 10.91 10.94 11.55
CA VAL A 317 10.52 11.81 10.44
C VAL A 317 9.00 11.80 10.28
N SER A 318 8.35 10.63 10.29
CA SER A 318 6.88 10.49 10.23
C SER A 318 6.19 11.28 11.34
N ALA A 319 6.67 11.17 12.59
CA ALA A 319 6.11 11.92 13.72
C ALA A 319 6.27 13.44 13.55
N TYR A 320 7.39 13.90 13.00
CA TYR A 320 7.59 15.31 12.67
C TYR A 320 6.69 15.76 11.52
N GLU A 321 6.53 14.95 10.48
CA GLU A 321 5.59 15.22 9.39
C GLU A 321 4.15 15.33 9.90
N GLU A 322 3.72 14.45 10.81
CA GLU A 322 2.39 14.52 11.43
C GLU A 322 2.20 15.83 12.22
N LYS A 323 3.23 16.26 12.96
CA LYS A 323 3.23 17.59 13.62
C LYS A 323 3.08 18.71 12.59
N LEU A 324 3.81 18.65 11.47
CA LEU A 324 3.69 19.63 10.39
C LEU A 324 2.31 19.60 9.72
N ARG A 325 1.69 18.42 9.55
CA ARG A 325 0.31 18.31 9.05
C ARG A 325 -0.65 19.00 10.00
N LYS A 326 -0.55 18.74 11.31
CA LYS A 326 -1.34 19.43 12.34
C LYS A 326 -1.14 20.94 12.28
N ASP A 327 0.10 21.42 12.21
CA ASP A 327 0.40 22.86 12.06
C ASP A 327 -0.17 23.46 10.75
N SER A 328 -0.21 22.68 9.66
CA SER A 328 -0.79 23.11 8.38
C SER A 328 -2.32 23.23 8.41
N THR A 329 -2.99 22.39 9.20
CA THR A 329 -4.45 22.34 9.31
C THR A 329 -5.00 23.24 10.43
N GLY A 330 -4.23 23.46 11.50
CA GLY A 330 -4.65 24.19 12.71
C GLY A 330 -4.93 25.69 12.53
N GLU A 331 -4.48 26.29 11.43
CA GLU A 331 -4.74 27.71 11.11
C GLU A 331 -5.23 27.98 9.67
N LYS A 332 -5.26 27.00 8.74
CA LYS A 332 -5.31 27.30 7.28
C LYS A 332 -6.25 26.45 6.41
N ILE A 333 -7.34 25.95 6.98
CA ILE A 333 -8.51 25.55 6.18
C ILE A 333 -9.75 26.22 6.77
N ALA A 334 -9.74 27.55 6.79
CA ALA A 334 -10.94 28.30 7.14
C ALA A 334 -12.04 27.98 6.11
N ASP A 335 -13.27 27.83 6.56
CA ASP A 335 -14.44 27.56 5.71
C ASP A 335 -14.55 28.53 4.53
N ASP A 336 -14.19 29.80 4.76
CA ASP A 336 -14.13 30.86 3.75
C ASP A 336 -13.09 30.60 2.66
N TYR A 337 -11.94 30.01 3.00
CA TYR A 337 -10.93 29.62 2.03
C TYR A 337 -11.41 28.45 1.17
N LEU A 338 -11.99 27.42 1.78
CA LEU A 338 -12.56 26.28 1.05
C LEU A 338 -13.64 26.73 0.07
N TRP A 339 -14.51 27.64 0.51
CA TRP A 339 -15.52 28.25 -0.36
C TRP A 339 -14.87 28.97 -1.55
N SER A 340 -13.83 29.79 -1.32
CA SER A 340 -13.12 30.47 -2.41
C SER A 340 -12.55 29.50 -3.44
N GLN A 341 -11.98 28.38 -2.99
CA GLN A 341 -11.42 27.34 -3.86
C GLN A 341 -12.50 26.60 -4.64
N TYR A 342 -13.66 26.37 -4.04
CA TYR A 342 -14.82 25.81 -4.71
C TYR A 342 -15.31 26.74 -5.84
N VAL A 343 -15.46 28.04 -5.54
CA VAL A 343 -15.87 29.06 -6.53
C VAL A 343 -14.85 29.19 -7.67
N ASP A 344 -13.55 29.21 -7.37
CA ASP A 344 -12.50 29.26 -8.38
C ASP A 344 -12.52 28.04 -9.31
N LEU A 345 -12.74 26.85 -8.74
CA LEU A 345 -12.88 25.61 -9.52
C LEU A 345 -14.12 25.67 -10.42
N TYR A 346 -15.26 26.12 -9.88
CA TYR A 346 -16.49 26.32 -10.65
C TYR A 346 -16.25 27.25 -11.85
N ASN A 347 -15.72 28.45 -11.61
CA ASN A 347 -15.48 29.45 -12.66
C ASN A 347 -14.50 28.95 -13.73
N THR A 348 -13.46 28.21 -13.31
CA THR A 348 -12.49 27.62 -14.22
C THR A 348 -13.13 26.54 -15.10
N GLN A 349 -13.94 25.66 -14.51
CA GLN A 349 -14.63 24.60 -15.24
C GLN A 349 -15.66 25.18 -16.20
N GLU A 350 -16.43 26.16 -15.75
CA GLU A 350 -17.39 26.88 -16.57
C GLU A 350 -16.71 27.50 -17.80
N ALA A 351 -15.66 28.28 -17.60
CA ALA A 351 -14.92 28.93 -18.69
C ALA A 351 -14.36 27.92 -19.71
N GLN A 352 -13.97 26.72 -19.26
CA GLN A 352 -13.36 25.70 -20.10
C GLN A 352 -14.37 24.80 -20.83
N THR A 353 -15.60 24.67 -20.31
CA THR A 353 -16.52 23.62 -20.78
C THR A 353 -17.90 24.12 -21.22
N ARG A 354 -18.29 25.34 -20.86
CA ARG A 354 -19.59 25.93 -21.20
C ARG A 354 -19.85 25.82 -22.71
N GLY A 355 -20.97 25.19 -23.06
CA GLY A 355 -21.43 25.05 -24.46
C GLY A 355 -20.65 24.02 -25.30
N SER A 356 -19.73 23.24 -24.73
CA SER A 356 -18.91 22.27 -25.45
C SER A 356 -19.01 20.86 -24.86
N VAL A 357 -19.83 20.01 -25.48
CA VAL A 357 -19.99 18.60 -25.08
C VAL A 357 -18.65 17.86 -25.08
N SER A 358 -17.82 18.07 -26.11
CA SER A 358 -16.50 17.44 -26.23
C SER A 358 -15.47 17.89 -25.19
N ALA A 359 -15.69 19.02 -24.51
CA ALA A 359 -14.87 19.47 -23.39
C ALA A 359 -15.48 19.09 -22.02
N TYR A 360 -16.81 19.00 -21.94
CA TYR A 360 -17.55 18.72 -20.71
C TYR A 360 -17.54 17.23 -20.34
N GLU A 361 -17.89 16.34 -21.29
CA GLU A 361 -17.99 14.89 -21.03
C GLU A 361 -16.68 14.27 -20.52
N PRO A 362 -15.48 14.58 -21.08
CA PRO A 362 -14.24 14.02 -20.55
C PRO A 362 -13.98 14.41 -19.09
N LYS A 363 -14.40 15.61 -18.66
CA LYS A 363 -14.26 16.04 -17.26
C LYS A 363 -15.24 15.32 -16.33
N LEU A 364 -16.47 15.09 -16.78
CA LEU A 364 -17.42 14.27 -16.05
C LEU A 364 -16.93 12.83 -15.90
N SER A 365 -16.40 12.23 -16.97
CA SER A 365 -15.83 10.88 -16.93
C SER A 365 -14.58 10.76 -16.05
N ALA A 366 -13.88 11.87 -15.79
CA ALA A 366 -12.67 11.91 -14.97
C ALA A 366 -12.95 12.17 -13.47
N VAL A 367 -14.22 12.30 -13.06
CA VAL A 367 -14.57 12.49 -11.65
C VAL A 367 -14.12 11.29 -10.82
N SER A 368 -13.43 11.57 -9.72
CA SER A 368 -12.88 10.58 -8.78
C SER A 368 -12.95 11.10 -7.35
N LYS A 369 -12.37 10.37 -6.39
CA LYS A 369 -12.26 10.82 -4.99
C LYS A 369 -11.48 12.14 -4.84
N ASP A 370 -10.51 12.39 -5.72
CA ASP A 370 -9.65 13.59 -5.68
C ASP A 370 -9.96 14.60 -6.80
N THR A 371 -10.76 14.21 -7.79
CA THR A 371 -11.09 15.03 -8.97
C THR A 371 -12.58 15.34 -9.02
N PHE A 372 -12.92 16.61 -8.93
CA PHE A 372 -14.31 17.07 -8.80
C PHE A 372 -14.81 17.75 -10.07
N MET A 373 -16.08 17.55 -10.41
CA MET A 373 -16.82 18.39 -11.34
C MET A 373 -17.92 19.14 -10.57
N VAL A 374 -17.72 20.45 -10.39
CA VAL A 374 -18.59 21.32 -9.60
C VAL A 374 -19.38 22.31 -10.47
N TYR A 375 -18.99 22.46 -11.74
CA TYR A 375 -19.78 23.19 -12.74
C TYR A 375 -20.85 22.29 -13.37
N ASP A 376 -22.10 22.72 -13.30
CA ASP A 376 -23.24 22.10 -14.01
C ASP A 376 -23.67 22.97 -15.19
N ASN A 377 -23.85 22.33 -16.35
CA ASN A 377 -24.32 22.98 -17.57
C ASN A 377 -25.86 22.93 -17.72
N GLY A 378 -26.58 22.39 -16.73
CA GLY A 378 -28.03 22.29 -16.70
C GLY A 378 -28.61 21.14 -17.53
N ILE A 379 -27.75 20.23 -18.00
CA ILE A 379 -28.16 19.05 -18.79
C ILE A 379 -28.08 17.81 -17.89
N PRO A 380 -29.07 16.89 -17.93
CA PRO A 380 -29.06 15.70 -17.09
C PRO A 380 -28.17 14.59 -17.67
N TYR A 381 -26.95 14.49 -17.17
CA TYR A 381 -26.07 13.33 -17.28
C TYR A 381 -26.29 12.42 -16.07
N GLY A 382 -26.09 11.11 -16.23
CA GLY A 382 -26.21 10.15 -15.13
C GLY A 382 -24.93 9.36 -14.94
N TYR A 383 -24.58 9.01 -13.71
CA TYR A 383 -23.59 8.00 -13.41
C TYR A 383 -24.30 6.71 -13.04
N ILE A 384 -23.97 5.63 -13.75
CA ILE A 384 -24.70 4.38 -13.73
C ILE A 384 -23.79 3.25 -13.25
N SER A 385 -24.10 2.69 -12.08
CA SER A 385 -23.55 1.39 -11.69
C SER A 385 -24.35 0.29 -12.39
N HIS A 386 -23.64 -0.70 -12.93
CA HIS A 386 -24.19 -1.68 -13.85
C HIS A 386 -23.81 -3.11 -13.47
N LEU A 387 -24.80 -4.00 -13.48
CA LEU A 387 -24.66 -5.44 -13.32
C LEU A 387 -25.27 -6.16 -14.52
N LEU A 388 -24.53 -7.12 -15.08
CA LEU A 388 -24.99 -7.99 -16.17
C LEU A 388 -24.91 -9.47 -15.77
N ILE A 389 -26.05 -10.17 -15.81
CA ILE A 389 -26.11 -11.63 -15.84
C ILE A 389 -26.23 -12.08 -17.30
N PRO A 390 -25.23 -12.77 -17.86
CA PRO A 390 -25.23 -13.10 -19.26
C PRO A 390 -26.15 -14.28 -19.57
N TYR A 391 -26.57 -14.39 -20.83
CA TYR A 391 -27.05 -15.65 -21.38
C TYR A 391 -25.93 -16.70 -21.39
N SER A 392 -26.31 -17.97 -21.23
CA SER A 392 -25.50 -19.08 -21.76
C SER A 392 -25.44 -19.04 -23.29
N ASP A 393 -24.48 -19.76 -23.88
CA ASP A 393 -24.32 -19.81 -25.34
C ASP A 393 -25.60 -20.33 -26.02
N GLU A 394 -26.25 -21.35 -25.44
CA GLU A 394 -27.50 -21.91 -25.96
C GLU A 394 -28.66 -20.90 -25.89
N GLN A 395 -28.78 -20.19 -24.76
CA GLN A 395 -29.79 -19.15 -24.58
C GLN A 395 -29.59 -17.99 -25.54
N LYS A 396 -28.34 -17.58 -25.77
CA LYS A 396 -28.00 -16.52 -26.70
C LYS A 396 -28.39 -16.87 -28.12
N THR A 397 -28.21 -18.13 -28.53
CA THR A 397 -28.70 -18.63 -29.82
C THR A 397 -30.22 -18.60 -29.90
N GLU A 398 -30.94 -19.13 -28.90
CA GLU A 398 -32.42 -19.14 -28.90
C GLU A 398 -33.00 -17.71 -29.00
N VAL A 399 -32.45 -16.78 -28.22
CA VAL A 399 -32.88 -15.37 -28.26
C VAL A 399 -32.53 -14.73 -29.59
N SER A 400 -31.31 -14.92 -30.10
CA SER A 400 -30.90 -14.36 -31.38
C SER A 400 -31.79 -14.84 -32.54
N ASP A 401 -32.10 -16.14 -32.58
CA ASP A 401 -32.93 -16.73 -33.63
C ASP A 401 -34.34 -16.13 -33.61
N TYR A 402 -35.01 -16.10 -32.45
CA TYR A 402 -36.35 -15.51 -32.31
C TYR A 402 -36.36 -14.02 -32.65
N MET A 403 -35.33 -13.27 -32.24
CA MET A 403 -35.25 -11.83 -32.49
C MET A 403 -34.97 -11.50 -33.96
N SER A 404 -34.36 -12.43 -34.70
CA SER A 404 -34.05 -12.28 -36.13
C SER A 404 -35.18 -12.72 -37.07
N ASP A 405 -36.17 -13.47 -36.59
CA ASP A 405 -37.28 -13.96 -37.42
C ASP A 405 -38.25 -12.84 -37.79
N ASP A 406 -38.39 -12.57 -39.09
CA ASP A 406 -39.30 -11.55 -39.65
C ASP A 406 -40.78 -11.93 -39.52
N ALA A 407 -41.11 -13.19 -39.16
CA ALA A 407 -42.47 -13.62 -38.88
C ALA A 407 -43.03 -13.04 -37.57
N HIS A 408 -42.17 -12.58 -36.67
CA HIS A 408 -42.56 -12.01 -35.37
C HIS A 408 -42.55 -10.48 -35.39
N THR A 409 -43.63 -9.89 -34.88
CA THR A 409 -43.76 -8.45 -34.68
C THR A 409 -42.84 -7.95 -33.57
N ALA A 410 -42.58 -6.63 -33.54
CA ALA A 410 -41.78 -6.02 -32.48
C ALA A 410 -42.34 -6.28 -31.07
N ALA A 411 -43.67 -6.24 -30.91
CA ALA A 411 -44.34 -6.49 -29.63
C ALA A 411 -44.24 -7.96 -29.18
N GLU A 412 -44.31 -8.91 -30.11
CA GLU A 412 -44.08 -10.33 -29.81
C GLU A 412 -42.63 -10.60 -29.41
N LYS A 413 -41.67 -9.94 -30.07
CA LYS A 413 -40.25 -9.98 -29.73
C LYS A 413 -39.96 -9.41 -28.35
N GLU A 414 -40.57 -8.28 -27.99
CA GLU A 414 -40.47 -7.68 -26.66
C GLU A 414 -41.09 -8.58 -25.59
N THR A 415 -42.29 -9.12 -25.83
CA THR A 415 -42.96 -10.05 -24.91
C THR A 415 -42.14 -11.33 -24.70
N PHE A 416 -41.59 -11.90 -25.77
CA PHE A 416 -40.70 -13.05 -25.69
C PHE A 416 -39.46 -12.74 -24.86
N LEU A 417 -38.76 -11.64 -25.17
CA LEU A 417 -37.51 -11.26 -24.50
C LEU A 417 -37.74 -11.02 -23.00
N ASN A 418 -38.79 -10.28 -22.64
CA ASN A 418 -39.14 -10.01 -21.26
C ASN A 418 -39.62 -11.25 -20.53
N GLY A 419 -40.28 -12.19 -21.21
CA GLY A 419 -40.64 -13.50 -20.63
C GLY A 419 -39.45 -14.44 -20.46
N TYR A 420 -38.39 -14.27 -21.27
CA TYR A 420 -37.21 -15.12 -21.28
C TYR A 420 -36.34 -14.99 -20.02
N TYR A 421 -36.53 -13.92 -19.24
CA TYR A 421 -35.76 -13.67 -18.01
C TYR A 421 -35.80 -14.86 -17.04
N ASN A 422 -36.92 -15.58 -16.97
CA ASN A 422 -37.11 -16.71 -16.07
C ASN A 422 -36.18 -17.91 -16.38
N LYS A 423 -35.55 -17.93 -17.56
CA LYS A 423 -34.54 -18.92 -17.94
C LYS A 423 -33.13 -18.50 -17.53
N VAL A 424 -32.89 -17.23 -17.19
CA VAL A 424 -31.57 -16.74 -16.78
C VAL A 424 -31.18 -17.39 -15.44
N ILE A 425 -29.91 -17.80 -15.33
CA ILE A 425 -29.35 -18.42 -14.13
C ILE A 425 -28.22 -17.54 -13.62
N ALA A 426 -28.36 -17.02 -12.40
CA ALA A 426 -27.29 -16.27 -11.73
C ALA A 426 -26.35 -17.24 -11.00
N LYS A 427 -25.05 -16.94 -11.01
CA LYS A 427 -23.99 -17.74 -10.36
C LYS A 427 -22.99 -16.82 -9.69
N ASP A 428 -22.55 -17.17 -8.48
CA ASP A 428 -21.49 -16.43 -7.78
C ASP A 428 -20.12 -16.71 -8.44
N LEU A 429 -19.63 -15.73 -9.19
CA LEU A 429 -18.41 -15.81 -9.98
C LEU A 429 -17.13 -15.66 -9.14
N ARG A 430 -17.23 -15.51 -7.82
CA ARG A 430 -16.08 -15.36 -6.89
C ARG A 430 -15.45 -16.69 -6.49
N ALA A 431 -15.70 -17.78 -7.21
CA ALA A 431 -15.04 -19.07 -6.99
C ALA A 431 -13.50 -18.94 -6.97
N THR A 432 -12.95 -18.07 -7.81
CA THR A 432 -11.50 -17.82 -7.84
C THR A 432 -10.97 -17.11 -6.61
N TRP A 433 -11.77 -16.28 -5.93
CA TRP A 433 -11.39 -15.66 -4.65
C TRP A 433 -11.25 -16.71 -3.55
N VAL A 434 -12.20 -17.66 -3.51
CA VAL A 434 -12.13 -18.82 -2.61
C VAL A 434 -10.88 -19.65 -2.92
N GLN A 435 -10.63 -19.97 -4.18
CA GLN A 435 -9.45 -20.72 -4.61
C GLN A 435 -8.13 -20.02 -4.26
N SER A 436 -8.15 -18.68 -4.21
CA SER A 436 -7.02 -17.83 -3.85
C SER A 436 -6.93 -17.50 -2.35
N GLY A 437 -7.85 -18.00 -1.52
CA GLY A 437 -7.80 -17.80 -0.06
C GLY A 437 -8.10 -16.37 0.39
N TYR A 438 -8.97 -15.66 -0.30
CA TYR A 438 -9.35 -14.26 0.03
C TYR A 438 -10.39 -14.19 1.16
N GLY A 439 -10.19 -14.99 2.20
CA GLY A 439 -11.17 -15.21 3.25
C GLY A 439 -10.89 -16.44 4.11
N GLU A 440 -11.79 -16.66 5.06
CA GLU A 440 -11.76 -17.75 6.02
C GLU A 440 -12.80 -18.82 5.71
N TYR A 441 -12.40 -20.09 5.88
CA TYR A 441 -13.30 -21.23 5.74
C TYR A 441 -13.73 -21.78 7.11
N ASP A 442 -15.03 -21.80 7.34
CA ASP A 442 -15.63 -22.43 8.51
C ASP A 442 -15.90 -23.91 8.23
N ALA A 443 -15.13 -24.78 8.90
CA ALA A 443 -15.24 -26.22 8.77
C ALA A 443 -16.53 -26.82 9.38
N ALA A 444 -17.19 -26.11 10.30
CA ALA A 444 -18.44 -26.58 10.92
C ALA A 444 -19.64 -26.35 9.99
N THR A 445 -19.66 -25.24 9.27
CA THR A 445 -20.76 -24.86 8.37
C THR A 445 -20.49 -25.20 6.90
N GLY A 446 -19.22 -25.44 6.54
CA GLY A 446 -18.79 -25.65 5.16
C GLY A 446 -18.86 -24.38 4.31
N LYS A 447 -18.88 -23.20 4.94
CA LYS A 447 -19.00 -21.89 4.30
C LYS A 447 -17.64 -21.19 4.26
N PHE A 448 -17.47 -20.33 3.26
CA PHE A 448 -16.30 -19.47 3.10
C PHE A 448 -16.75 -18.02 3.24
N LYS A 449 -16.22 -17.31 4.24
CA LYS A 449 -16.46 -15.87 4.49
C LYS A 449 -15.28 -15.10 3.92
N PHE A 450 -15.52 -14.07 3.11
CA PHE A 450 -14.45 -13.24 2.55
C PHE A 450 -13.92 -12.26 3.61
N ASP A 451 -12.65 -11.88 3.47
CA ASP A 451 -12.05 -10.85 4.33
C ASP A 451 -12.69 -9.48 4.06
N ASP A 452 -12.68 -8.61 5.08
CA ASP A 452 -13.30 -7.28 5.05
C ASP A 452 -12.71 -6.33 3.98
N LYS A 453 -11.47 -6.59 3.53
CA LYS A 453 -10.85 -5.85 2.42
C LYS A 453 -11.45 -6.16 1.04
N TYR A 454 -12.17 -7.29 0.90
CA TYR A 454 -12.73 -7.76 -0.37
C TYR A 454 -14.26 -7.64 -0.48
N ILE A 455 -14.94 -7.21 0.57
CA ILE A 455 -16.40 -7.07 0.64
C ILE A 455 -16.76 -5.76 1.34
N TYR A 456 -17.78 -5.04 0.87
CA TYR A 456 -18.26 -3.84 1.56
C TYR A 456 -19.17 -4.17 2.75
N ASP A 457 -20.17 -5.03 2.57
CA ASP A 457 -21.10 -5.48 3.62
C ASP A 457 -20.65 -6.81 4.25
N THR A 458 -19.84 -6.72 5.30
CA THR A 458 -19.18 -7.87 5.97
C THR A 458 -20.14 -8.76 6.78
N GLU A 459 -21.35 -8.28 7.03
CA GLU A 459 -22.43 -8.99 7.73
C GLU A 459 -23.57 -9.41 6.79
N GLY A 460 -23.53 -8.98 5.53
CA GLY A 460 -24.54 -9.25 4.52
C GLY A 460 -24.49 -10.68 3.95
N GLU A 461 -25.55 -11.07 3.22
CA GLU A 461 -25.63 -12.38 2.56
C GLU A 461 -24.53 -12.64 1.51
N LEU A 462 -23.85 -11.58 1.06
CA LEU A 462 -22.77 -11.64 0.08
C LEU A 462 -21.38 -11.67 0.71
N ALA A 463 -21.27 -11.52 2.03
CA ALA A 463 -20.03 -11.72 2.79
C ALA A 463 -19.52 -13.17 2.69
N GLN A 464 -20.41 -14.11 2.32
CA GLN A 464 -20.08 -15.52 2.15
C GLN A 464 -20.18 -15.94 0.68
N TYR A 465 -19.31 -16.88 0.29
CA TYR A 465 -19.38 -17.50 -1.02
C TYR A 465 -20.64 -18.35 -1.17
N ARG A 466 -21.40 -18.10 -2.26
CA ARG A 466 -22.61 -18.87 -2.59
C ARG A 466 -22.27 -20.03 -3.52
N GLY A 467 -21.73 -21.07 -2.94
CA GLY A 467 -21.41 -22.29 -3.68
C GLY A 467 -20.96 -23.42 -2.77
N THR A 468 -20.37 -24.41 -3.39
CA THR A 468 -19.82 -25.58 -2.71
C THR A 468 -18.31 -25.65 -2.89
N ILE A 469 -17.64 -26.15 -1.86
CA ILE A 469 -16.21 -26.44 -1.86
C ILE A 469 -16.10 -27.94 -1.74
N GLY A 470 -15.67 -28.60 -2.82
CA GLY A 470 -15.68 -30.06 -2.87
C GLY A 470 -14.64 -30.71 -1.95
N TYR A 471 -13.40 -30.22 -1.96
CA TYR A 471 -12.40 -30.64 -0.98
C TYR A 471 -11.34 -29.57 -0.76
N ARG A 472 -10.71 -29.64 0.41
CA ARG A 472 -9.67 -28.72 0.86
C ARG A 472 -8.37 -29.50 1.03
N ASP A 473 -7.30 -28.98 0.46
CA ASP A 473 -5.94 -29.42 0.75
C ASP A 473 -5.30 -28.36 1.65
N TYR A 474 -4.26 -28.76 2.39
CA TYR A 474 -3.41 -27.80 3.05
C TYR A 474 -1.99 -27.97 2.51
N TYR A 475 -1.28 -26.86 2.39
CA TYR A 475 0.14 -26.87 2.19
C TYR A 475 0.78 -26.08 3.31
N GLU A 476 1.92 -26.58 3.71
CA GLU A 476 2.76 -25.95 4.68
C GLU A 476 3.59 -24.93 3.90
N THR A 477 3.41 -23.65 4.24
CA THR A 477 4.39 -22.65 3.86
C THR A 477 5.25 -22.47 5.09
N GLU A 478 6.50 -22.87 4.97
CA GLU A 478 7.48 -22.55 5.99
C GLU A 478 7.89 -21.11 5.74
N GLU A 479 7.40 -20.22 6.59
CA GLU A 479 7.78 -18.82 6.55
C GLU A 479 9.29 -18.69 6.78
N SER A 480 9.81 -17.49 6.52
CA SER A 480 11.19 -17.08 6.84
C SER A 480 11.65 -17.70 8.18
N ASP A 481 10.80 -17.62 9.19
CA ASP A 481 11.05 -17.92 10.61
C ASP A 481 10.98 -19.40 11.01
N GLY A 482 10.71 -20.32 10.08
CA GLY A 482 10.47 -21.74 10.40
C GLY A 482 9.08 -22.01 10.99
N THR A 483 8.22 -21.00 11.09
CA THR A 483 6.79 -21.17 11.36
C THR A 483 6.18 -21.85 10.14
N VAL A 484 5.61 -23.04 10.39
CA VAL A 484 4.79 -23.71 9.40
C VAL A 484 3.40 -23.06 9.40
N SER A 485 3.16 -22.18 8.42
CA SER A 485 1.84 -21.63 8.15
C SER A 485 1.04 -22.64 7.33
N TYR A 486 -0.04 -23.17 7.92
CA TYR A 486 -0.94 -24.09 7.25
C TYR A 486 -1.85 -23.30 6.32
N ASN A 487 -1.48 -23.24 5.05
CA ASN A 487 -2.25 -22.54 4.03
C ASN A 487 -3.21 -23.51 3.36
N PHE A 488 -4.47 -23.09 3.23
CA PHE A 488 -5.50 -23.93 2.65
C PHE A 488 -5.65 -23.66 1.16
N ARG A 489 -5.71 -24.72 0.35
CA ARG A 489 -6.15 -24.68 -1.04
C ARG A 489 -7.52 -25.29 -1.15
N TYR A 490 -8.39 -24.63 -1.91
CA TYR A 490 -9.76 -25.04 -2.11
C TYR A 490 -9.94 -25.56 -3.53
N TYR A 491 -10.44 -26.78 -3.67
CA TYR A 491 -10.61 -27.46 -4.94
C TYR A 491 -12.08 -27.83 -5.18
N ASN A 492 -12.43 -28.01 -6.46
CA ASN A 492 -13.80 -28.24 -6.90
C ASN A 492 -14.77 -27.18 -6.34
N VAL A 493 -14.29 -25.94 -6.29
CA VAL A 493 -15.12 -24.79 -5.92
C VAL A 493 -16.09 -24.54 -7.06
N SER A 494 -17.38 -24.65 -6.79
CA SER A 494 -18.42 -24.47 -7.80
C SER A 494 -19.56 -23.61 -7.28
N PRO A 495 -20.05 -22.66 -8.09
CA PRO A 495 -21.14 -21.79 -7.67
C PRO A 495 -22.47 -22.56 -7.61
N GLU A 496 -23.31 -22.17 -6.68
CA GLU A 496 -24.72 -22.58 -6.69
C GLU A 496 -25.48 -21.83 -7.80
N GLU A 497 -26.39 -22.53 -8.46
CA GLU A 497 -27.25 -21.93 -9.47
C GLU A 497 -28.46 -21.25 -8.80
N MET A 498 -28.66 -19.98 -9.11
CA MET A 498 -29.78 -19.19 -8.59
C MET A 498 -30.75 -18.86 -9.72
N SER A 499 -32.05 -19.05 -9.46
CA SER A 499 -33.09 -18.67 -10.40
C SER A 499 -33.13 -17.15 -10.60
N ALA A 500 -33.64 -16.69 -11.74
CA ALA A 500 -33.80 -15.26 -11.98
C ALA A 500 -34.68 -14.57 -10.93
N ASP A 501 -35.77 -15.21 -10.48
CA ASP A 501 -36.66 -14.65 -9.47
C ASP A 501 -35.96 -14.50 -8.11
N ASP A 502 -35.20 -15.51 -7.67
CA ASP A 502 -34.42 -15.45 -6.43
C ASP A 502 -33.32 -14.38 -6.51
N PHE A 503 -32.67 -14.25 -7.67
CA PHE A 503 -31.66 -13.22 -7.90
C PHE A 503 -32.28 -11.81 -7.88
N ILE A 504 -33.44 -11.62 -8.50
CA ILE A 504 -34.17 -10.35 -8.46
C ILE A 504 -34.58 -10.01 -7.03
N ALA A 505 -35.03 -10.98 -6.24
CA ALA A 505 -35.36 -10.78 -4.83
C ALA A 505 -34.14 -10.39 -4.00
N LEU A 506 -32.99 -11.04 -4.23
CA LEU A 506 -31.73 -10.69 -3.61
C LEU A 506 -31.31 -9.26 -3.97
N ALA A 507 -31.30 -8.92 -5.26
CA ALA A 507 -30.93 -7.59 -5.74
C ALA A 507 -31.87 -6.50 -5.16
N TYR A 508 -33.18 -6.77 -5.10
CA TYR A 508 -34.14 -5.87 -4.50
C TYR A 508 -33.84 -5.64 -3.02
N LYS A 509 -33.61 -6.71 -2.25
CA LYS A 509 -33.24 -6.62 -0.83
C LYS A 509 -31.92 -5.88 -0.62
N THR A 510 -30.91 -6.12 -1.46
CA THR A 510 -29.62 -5.42 -1.43
C THR A 510 -29.80 -3.91 -1.61
N LEU A 511 -30.65 -3.49 -2.55
CA LEU A 511 -30.86 -2.07 -2.87
C LEU A 511 -31.82 -1.36 -1.92
N THR A 512 -32.83 -2.06 -1.38
CA THR A 512 -33.91 -1.42 -0.61
C THR A 512 -33.90 -1.75 0.88
N GLY A 513 -33.17 -2.79 1.29
CA GLY A 513 -33.25 -3.37 2.64
C GLY A 513 -34.53 -4.16 2.89
N GLU A 514 -35.48 -4.20 1.94
CA GLU A 514 -36.78 -4.84 2.09
C GLU A 514 -36.85 -6.18 1.35
N THR A 515 -37.66 -7.11 1.87
CA THR A 515 -37.94 -8.37 1.15
C THR A 515 -39.03 -8.12 0.11
N GLY A 516 -38.76 -8.44 -1.15
CA GLY A 516 -39.70 -8.21 -2.25
C GLY A 516 -39.05 -8.49 -3.60
N THR A 517 -39.75 -8.10 -4.67
CA THR A 517 -39.23 -8.15 -6.04
C THR A 517 -39.66 -6.89 -6.80
N ILE A 518 -39.05 -6.66 -7.96
CA ILE A 518 -39.46 -5.63 -8.90
C ILE A 518 -39.65 -6.26 -10.27
N ALA A 519 -40.69 -5.82 -11.00
CA ALA A 519 -40.91 -6.26 -12.36
C ALA A 519 -39.85 -5.67 -13.30
N LEU A 520 -39.53 -6.39 -14.38
CA LEU A 520 -38.73 -5.85 -15.46
C LEU A 520 -39.39 -4.60 -16.04
N ASP A 521 -38.55 -3.69 -16.52
CA ASP A 521 -38.96 -2.43 -17.14
C ASP A 521 -39.78 -1.50 -16.24
N VAL A 522 -39.72 -1.70 -14.92
CA VAL A 522 -40.30 -0.81 -13.92
C VAL A 522 -39.16 -0.10 -13.17
N ASN A 523 -39.29 1.21 -13.01
CA ASN A 523 -38.36 2.00 -12.22
C ASN A 523 -38.60 1.73 -10.72
N GLY A 524 -37.56 1.27 -10.04
CA GLY A 524 -37.46 1.22 -8.59
C GLY A 524 -36.73 2.45 -8.05
N ALA A 525 -36.77 2.63 -6.73
CA ALA A 525 -36.01 3.65 -6.03
C ALA A 525 -35.50 3.10 -4.70
N VAL A 526 -34.25 3.44 -4.35
CA VAL A 526 -33.71 3.22 -3.01
C VAL A 526 -34.57 4.02 -2.01
N PRO A 527 -35.11 3.39 -0.94
CA PRO A 527 -35.90 4.08 0.06
C PRO A 527 -35.07 5.11 0.82
N ALA A 528 -35.68 6.24 1.22
CA ALA A 528 -35.00 7.29 1.98
C ALA A 528 -34.48 6.84 3.36
N SER A 529 -34.92 5.67 3.86
CA SER A 529 -34.40 5.05 5.09
C SER A 529 -33.07 4.33 4.91
N VAL A 530 -32.63 4.12 3.67
CA VAL A 530 -31.35 3.51 3.31
C VAL A 530 -30.47 4.61 2.71
N SER A 531 -29.24 4.76 3.21
CA SER A 531 -28.32 5.71 2.61
C SER A 531 -27.99 5.27 1.19
N LEU A 532 -27.89 6.21 0.24
CA LEU A 532 -27.54 5.87 -1.14
C LEU A 532 -26.13 5.25 -1.23
N ARG A 533 -25.23 5.65 -0.32
CA ARG A 533 -23.90 5.08 -0.17
C ARG A 533 -23.97 3.59 0.18
N ASP A 534 -24.70 3.23 1.22
CA ASP A 534 -24.85 1.84 1.66
C ASP A 534 -25.47 0.98 0.54
N ALA A 535 -26.50 1.51 -0.14
CA ALA A 535 -27.13 0.82 -1.25
C ALA A 535 -26.15 0.61 -2.43
N PHE A 536 -25.30 1.60 -2.72
CA PHE A 536 -24.27 1.50 -3.74
C PHE A 536 -23.19 0.49 -3.36
N GLU A 537 -22.63 0.55 -2.15
CA GLU A 537 -21.62 -0.38 -1.64
C GLU A 537 -22.11 -1.83 -1.67
N LYS A 538 -23.35 -2.07 -1.22
CA LYS A 538 -23.99 -3.39 -1.30
C LYS A 538 -24.26 -3.83 -2.74
N PHE A 539 -24.57 -2.90 -3.64
CA PHE A 539 -24.72 -3.19 -5.06
C PHE A 539 -23.37 -3.51 -5.72
N GLU A 540 -22.27 -2.92 -5.28
CA GLU A 540 -20.92 -3.29 -5.71
C GLU A 540 -20.60 -4.74 -5.29
N ASP A 541 -20.93 -5.17 -4.07
CA ASP A 541 -20.77 -6.57 -3.66
C ASP A 541 -21.56 -7.52 -4.58
N LEU A 542 -22.79 -7.14 -4.95
CA LEU A 542 -23.62 -7.89 -5.89
C LEU A 542 -22.99 -7.95 -7.29
N LYS A 543 -22.39 -6.84 -7.76
CA LYS A 543 -21.66 -6.80 -9.04
C LYS A 543 -20.44 -7.70 -9.04
N PHE A 544 -19.61 -7.63 -7.98
CA PHE A 544 -18.44 -8.49 -7.86
C PHE A 544 -18.84 -9.97 -7.81
N ALA A 545 -19.93 -10.28 -7.11
CA ALA A 545 -20.48 -11.63 -7.04
C ALA A 545 -21.00 -12.13 -8.40
N PHE A 546 -21.81 -11.36 -9.11
CA PHE A 546 -22.61 -11.92 -10.22
C PHE A 546 -22.36 -11.33 -11.61
N SER A 547 -21.80 -10.11 -11.72
CA SER A 547 -21.72 -9.42 -13.02
C SER A 547 -20.65 -10.00 -13.94
N THR A 548 -20.92 -10.20 -15.22
CA THR A 548 -19.85 -10.47 -16.20
C THR A 548 -19.27 -9.22 -16.85
N ASP A 549 -19.87 -8.04 -16.64
CA ASP A 549 -19.30 -6.78 -17.09
C ASP A 549 -18.27 -6.25 -16.09
N THR A 550 -17.00 -6.65 -16.28
CA THR A 550 -15.90 -6.20 -15.43
C THR A 550 -15.48 -4.76 -15.71
N GLY A 551 -15.92 -4.14 -16.82
CA GLY A 551 -15.56 -2.76 -17.17
C GLY A 551 -16.16 -1.72 -16.23
N ASN A 552 -17.18 -2.09 -15.46
CA ASN A 552 -17.82 -1.23 -14.46
C ASN A 552 -17.27 -1.44 -13.04
N PHE A 553 -16.33 -2.37 -12.84
CA PHE A 553 -15.74 -2.62 -11.53
C PHE A 553 -14.77 -1.51 -11.15
N ASN A 554 -14.79 -1.12 -9.87
CA ASN A 554 -13.93 -0.06 -9.30
C ASN A 554 -14.11 1.33 -9.94
N ASN A 555 -15.14 1.54 -10.77
CA ASN A 555 -15.49 2.87 -11.27
C ASN A 555 -16.18 3.66 -10.17
N TYR A 556 -15.55 4.77 -9.74
CA TYR A 556 -15.96 5.57 -8.58
C TYR A 556 -17.48 5.86 -8.50
N LEU A 557 -18.11 6.26 -9.62
CA LEU A 557 -19.56 6.48 -9.70
C LEU A 557 -20.24 5.56 -10.72
N GLY A 558 -19.51 4.68 -11.39
CA GLY A 558 -20.00 3.90 -12.54
C GLY A 558 -19.83 4.60 -13.89
N TYR A 559 -20.57 4.13 -14.90
CA TYR A 559 -20.49 4.64 -16.28
C TYR A 559 -21.21 5.97 -16.44
N LEU A 560 -20.63 6.87 -17.22
CA LEU A 560 -21.29 8.11 -17.59
C LEU A 560 -22.33 7.87 -18.70
N PHE A 561 -23.60 8.05 -18.36
CA PHE A 561 -24.69 8.27 -19.31
C PHE A 561 -24.68 9.73 -19.79
N SER A 562 -24.61 9.90 -21.09
CA SER A 562 -24.73 11.16 -21.81
C SER A 562 -25.99 11.18 -22.69
N PRO A 563 -26.80 12.25 -22.63
CA PRO A 563 -27.92 12.42 -23.55
C PRO A 563 -27.48 12.65 -25.01
N TYR A 564 -26.20 12.91 -25.27
CA TYR A 564 -25.67 13.20 -26.62
C TYR A 564 -24.92 12.03 -27.25
N THR A 565 -24.15 11.28 -26.46
CA THR A 565 -23.21 10.28 -26.98
C THR A 565 -23.58 8.84 -26.66
N SER A 566 -24.33 8.59 -25.58
CA SER A 566 -24.61 7.23 -25.10
C SER A 566 -25.44 6.37 -26.06
N GLU A 567 -26.34 6.97 -26.85
CA GLU A 567 -27.17 6.22 -27.83
C GLU A 567 -26.31 5.44 -28.83
N LYS A 568 -25.14 5.99 -29.19
CA LYS A 568 -24.22 5.38 -30.15
C LYS A 568 -23.16 4.50 -29.49
N GLN A 569 -22.96 4.64 -28.18
CA GLN A 569 -21.92 3.94 -27.42
C GLN A 569 -22.44 2.63 -26.80
N TYR A 570 -23.72 2.58 -26.43
CA TYR A 570 -24.31 1.45 -25.72
C TYR A 570 -25.39 0.75 -26.54
N VAL A 571 -25.70 -0.49 -26.16
CA VAL A 571 -26.83 -1.22 -26.75
C VAL A 571 -28.15 -0.51 -26.45
N SER A 572 -29.11 -0.61 -27.38
CA SER A 572 -30.35 0.17 -27.33
C SER A 572 -31.14 -0.04 -26.04
N ALA A 573 -31.21 -1.26 -25.51
CA ALA A 573 -31.92 -1.56 -24.26
C ALA A 573 -31.27 -0.85 -23.06
N PHE A 574 -29.93 -0.90 -22.95
CA PHE A 574 -29.18 -0.21 -21.90
C PHE A 574 -29.35 1.30 -21.99
N TYR A 575 -29.19 1.88 -23.19
CA TYR A 575 -29.40 3.31 -23.40
C TYR A 575 -30.80 3.76 -22.96
N LYS A 576 -31.86 3.02 -23.35
CA LYS A 576 -33.23 3.33 -22.96
C LYS A 576 -33.44 3.26 -21.45
N ALA A 577 -32.99 2.17 -20.81
CA ALA A 577 -33.11 1.99 -19.38
C ALA A 577 -32.43 3.11 -18.59
N CYS A 578 -31.18 3.45 -18.95
CA CYS A 578 -30.43 4.56 -18.34
C CYS A 578 -31.13 5.90 -18.58
N LYS A 579 -31.61 6.15 -19.81
CA LYS A 579 -32.36 7.37 -20.14
C LYS A 579 -33.60 7.52 -19.27
N GLU A 580 -34.38 6.46 -19.07
CA GLU A 580 -35.62 6.51 -18.30
C GLU A 580 -35.39 6.82 -16.81
N ILE A 581 -34.36 6.23 -16.18
CA ILE A 581 -34.04 6.53 -14.78
C ILE A 581 -33.38 7.90 -14.61
N VAL A 582 -32.61 8.36 -15.60
CA VAL A 582 -32.03 9.72 -15.61
C VAL A 582 -33.11 10.78 -15.83
N ASP A 583 -34.02 10.58 -16.79
CA ASP A 583 -35.14 11.50 -17.04
C ASP A 583 -36.11 11.57 -15.84
N ALA A 584 -36.22 10.50 -15.04
CA ALA A 584 -36.99 10.49 -13.79
C ALA A 584 -36.35 11.35 -12.67
N GLY A 585 -35.06 11.67 -12.78
CA GLY A 585 -34.45 12.77 -12.04
C GLY A 585 -34.12 12.51 -10.57
N SER A 586 -33.96 11.26 -10.14
CA SER A 586 -33.63 10.94 -8.73
C SER A 586 -32.49 9.93 -8.63
N ALA A 587 -31.38 10.33 -8.00
CA ALA A 587 -30.34 9.37 -7.60
C ALA A 587 -30.94 8.28 -6.71
N GLY A 588 -30.40 7.06 -6.80
CA GLY A 588 -31.00 5.87 -6.20
C GLY A 588 -32.13 5.24 -7.03
N ALA A 589 -32.53 5.83 -8.16
CA ALA A 589 -33.40 5.16 -9.12
C ALA A 589 -32.67 3.94 -9.72
N PHE A 590 -33.35 2.81 -9.80
CA PHE A 590 -32.80 1.60 -10.40
C PHE A 590 -33.81 0.91 -11.30
N ARG A 591 -33.32 0.09 -12.23
CA ARG A 591 -34.16 -0.64 -13.17
C ARG A 591 -33.54 -1.95 -13.59
N LEU A 592 -34.39 -2.95 -13.80
CA LEU A 592 -34.04 -4.23 -14.36
C LEU A 592 -34.61 -4.36 -15.76
N PHE A 593 -33.85 -4.90 -16.70
CA PHE A 593 -34.31 -5.08 -18.08
C PHE A 593 -33.55 -6.22 -18.77
N MET A 594 -34.16 -6.76 -19.82
CA MET A 594 -33.52 -7.76 -20.67
C MET A 594 -32.94 -7.09 -21.93
N SER A 595 -31.74 -7.51 -22.32
CA SER A 595 -31.12 -7.19 -23.61
C SER A 595 -31.08 -8.44 -24.47
N LYS A 596 -31.35 -8.30 -25.77
CA LYS A 596 -31.19 -9.41 -26.72
C LYS A 596 -29.72 -9.82 -26.91
N GLU A 597 -28.79 -8.89 -26.65
CA GLU A 597 -27.37 -9.09 -26.89
C GLU A 597 -26.68 -9.84 -25.75
N TYR A 598 -27.09 -9.57 -24.50
CA TYR A 598 -26.30 -9.95 -23.33
C TYR A 598 -27.06 -10.72 -22.25
N GLY A 599 -28.29 -10.36 -21.88
CA GLY A 599 -29.02 -11.06 -20.82
C GLY A 599 -29.82 -10.12 -19.91
N LEU A 600 -29.86 -10.45 -18.61
CA LEU A 600 -30.52 -9.64 -17.59
C LEU A 600 -29.57 -8.58 -17.07
N HIS A 601 -30.03 -7.32 -17.08
CA HIS A 601 -29.27 -6.17 -16.62
C HIS A 601 -29.95 -5.54 -15.40
N ILE A 602 -29.12 -5.02 -14.50
CA ILE A 602 -29.55 -4.09 -13.44
C ILE A 602 -28.72 -2.81 -13.59
N VAL A 603 -29.40 -1.67 -13.61
CA VAL A 603 -28.77 -0.35 -13.60
C VAL A 603 -29.23 0.43 -12.37
N LEU A 604 -28.28 1.03 -11.67
CA LEU A 604 -28.50 1.92 -10.53
C LEU A 604 -27.93 3.29 -10.88
N LEU A 605 -28.78 4.32 -10.81
CA LEU A 605 -28.37 5.72 -10.95
C LEU A 605 -27.71 6.15 -9.63
N THR A 606 -26.38 6.16 -9.62
CA THR A 606 -25.58 6.55 -8.44
C THR A 606 -25.56 8.06 -8.26
N ARG A 607 -25.64 8.81 -9.36
CA ARG A 607 -25.61 10.27 -9.36
C ARG A 607 -26.16 10.84 -10.66
N ILE A 608 -26.74 12.04 -10.65
CA ILE A 608 -27.25 12.73 -11.85
C ILE A 608 -26.72 14.18 -11.89
N THR A 609 -26.74 14.88 -13.01
CA THR A 609 -26.45 16.33 -13.15
C THR A 609 -27.70 17.12 -13.54
N GLY A 610 -27.68 18.45 -13.52
CA GLY A 610 -28.80 19.29 -13.97
C GLY A 610 -29.72 19.80 -12.84
N ALA A 611 -30.13 21.07 -12.93
CA ALA A 611 -31.05 21.71 -11.99
C ALA A 611 -32.50 21.21 -12.16
N GLY A 612 -33.05 20.58 -11.12
CA GLY A 612 -34.46 20.17 -11.04
C GLY A 612 -34.69 18.65 -10.93
N ALA A 613 -33.68 17.86 -11.24
CA ALA A 613 -33.51 16.53 -10.65
C ALA A 613 -32.92 16.71 -9.24
N ASN A 614 -33.06 15.73 -8.34
CA ASN A 614 -32.21 15.65 -7.16
C ASN A 614 -30.77 15.41 -7.66
N GLY A 615 -30.12 16.51 -8.07
CA GLY A 615 -29.05 16.65 -9.05
C GLY A 615 -27.76 15.94 -8.67
N LEU A 616 -26.61 16.54 -9.00
CA LEU A 616 -25.37 16.14 -8.36
C LEU A 616 -25.61 16.52 -6.91
N GLU A 617 -26.08 15.60 -6.05
CA GLU A 617 -26.45 15.95 -4.68
C GLU A 617 -25.32 16.80 -4.12
N ASN A 618 -25.64 18.07 -3.84
CA ASN A 618 -24.74 19.09 -3.29
C ASN A 618 -23.80 19.82 -4.27
N GLN A 619 -24.29 20.31 -5.41
CA GLN A 619 -23.68 21.50 -6.01
C GLN A 619 -24.21 22.78 -5.33
N TYR A 620 -23.29 23.66 -4.99
CA TYR A 620 -23.60 24.93 -4.34
C TYR A 620 -23.59 26.06 -5.37
N ASP A 621 -24.69 26.81 -5.41
CA ASP A 621 -24.78 28.04 -6.19
C ASP A 621 -23.67 29.01 -5.76
N VAL A 622 -22.86 29.49 -6.71
CA VAL A 622 -21.68 30.30 -6.38
C VAL A 622 -22.03 31.71 -5.87
N GLU A 623 -23.26 32.19 -6.09
CA GLU A 623 -23.72 33.50 -5.64
C GLU A 623 -24.35 33.44 -4.23
N THR A 624 -25.04 32.36 -3.90
CA THR A 624 -25.90 32.25 -2.70
C THR A 624 -25.62 31.02 -1.83
N GLY A 625 -24.92 30.02 -2.35
CA GLY A 625 -24.74 28.69 -1.76
C GLY A 625 -23.67 28.58 -0.66
N LYS A 626 -22.96 29.67 -0.34
CA LYS A 626 -21.87 29.66 0.66
C LYS A 626 -22.30 29.08 2.01
N ALA A 627 -23.44 29.51 2.54
CA ALA A 627 -23.90 29.07 3.86
C ALA A 627 -24.21 27.56 3.90
N ALA A 628 -24.79 27.01 2.82
CA ALA A 628 -25.07 25.59 2.69
C ALA A 628 -23.77 24.78 2.53
N PHE A 629 -22.82 25.26 1.72
CA PHE A 629 -21.50 24.62 1.57
C PHE A 629 -20.81 24.46 2.91
N ILE A 630 -20.79 25.54 3.71
CA ILE A 630 -20.14 25.54 5.02
C ILE A 630 -20.85 24.58 5.98
N ALA A 631 -22.18 24.56 6.00
CA ALA A 631 -22.93 23.64 6.85
C ALA A 631 -22.67 22.16 6.53
N ASP A 632 -22.38 21.86 5.27
CA ASP A 632 -22.14 20.49 4.78
C ASP A 632 -20.69 20.02 4.92
N LEU A 633 -19.76 20.88 5.37
CA LEU A 633 -18.33 20.53 5.57
C LEU A 633 -18.10 19.41 6.61
N GLU A 634 -19.10 19.10 7.42
CA GLU A 634 -19.08 18.03 8.43
C GLU A 634 -19.99 16.84 8.07
N ASN A 635 -20.67 16.89 6.92
CA ASN A 635 -21.52 15.80 6.44
C ASN A 635 -20.73 14.92 5.47
N GLU A 636 -20.31 13.73 5.90
CA GLU A 636 -19.42 12.82 5.14
C GLU A 636 -19.95 12.44 3.74
N ASP A 637 -21.27 12.44 3.56
CA ASP A 637 -21.89 12.14 2.28
C ASP A 637 -21.86 13.32 1.31
N SER A 638 -21.63 14.54 1.81
CA SER A 638 -21.69 15.77 1.04
C SER A 638 -20.49 15.98 0.10
N VAL A 639 -20.71 16.79 -0.93
CA VAL A 639 -19.63 17.23 -1.83
C VAL A 639 -18.68 18.18 -1.10
N ALA A 640 -19.18 19.01 -0.17
CA ALA A 640 -18.36 19.94 0.58
C ALA A 640 -17.35 19.21 1.48
N TYR A 641 -17.77 18.16 2.18
CA TYR A 641 -16.88 17.33 3.00
C TYR A 641 -15.82 16.64 2.14
N LYS A 642 -16.23 15.96 1.06
CA LYS A 642 -15.29 15.29 0.14
C LYS A 642 -14.30 16.28 -0.48
N PHE A 643 -14.76 17.48 -0.84
CA PHE A 643 -13.90 18.55 -1.32
C PHE A 643 -12.94 19.05 -0.25
N LYS A 644 -13.39 19.22 1.00
CA LYS A 644 -12.56 19.57 2.16
C LYS A 644 -11.45 18.55 2.38
N GLU A 645 -11.75 17.25 2.40
CA GLU A 645 -10.74 16.20 2.62
C GLU A 645 -9.70 16.15 1.49
N ALA A 646 -10.14 16.27 0.23
CA ALA A 646 -9.23 16.33 -0.91
C ALA A 646 -8.33 17.58 -0.87
N LYS A 647 -8.88 18.74 -0.48
CA LYS A 647 -8.11 19.99 -0.34
C LYS A 647 -7.19 19.98 0.87
N LYS A 648 -7.60 19.38 1.98
CA LYS A 648 -6.78 19.20 3.19
C LYS A 648 -5.53 18.42 2.85
N THR A 649 -5.67 17.26 2.21
CA THR A 649 -4.55 16.43 1.76
C THR A 649 -3.60 17.22 0.84
N LEU A 650 -4.15 18.01 -0.10
CA LEU A 650 -3.34 18.84 -1.00
C LEU A 650 -2.57 19.96 -0.25
N VAL A 651 -3.22 20.63 0.70
CA VAL A 651 -2.60 21.70 1.51
C VAL A 651 -1.48 21.13 2.39
N GLU A 652 -1.75 20.01 3.06
CA GLU A 652 -0.77 19.28 3.88
C GLU A 652 0.47 18.88 3.05
N ASN A 653 0.25 18.21 1.91
CA ASN A 653 1.34 17.73 1.05
C ASN A 653 2.16 18.89 0.49
N ASN A 654 1.52 20.00 0.10
CA ASN A 654 2.22 21.21 -0.36
C ASN A 654 3.02 21.89 0.76
N TYR A 655 2.49 21.91 1.98
CA TYR A 655 3.16 22.48 3.14
C TYR A 655 4.40 21.67 3.53
N ILE A 656 4.27 20.35 3.66
CA ILE A 656 5.39 19.43 3.93
C ILE A 656 6.46 19.55 2.84
N SER A 657 6.05 19.51 1.56
CA SER A 657 6.99 19.61 0.43
C SER A 657 7.79 20.92 0.46
N LYS A 658 7.15 22.04 0.79
CA LYS A 658 7.83 23.35 0.92
C LYS A 658 8.83 23.36 2.07
N ILE A 659 8.47 22.76 3.22
CA ILE A 659 9.39 22.67 4.36
C ILE A 659 10.58 21.78 4.02
N ALA A 660 10.36 20.59 3.47
CA ALA A 660 11.43 19.69 3.05
C ALA A 660 12.40 20.36 2.06
N GLN A 661 11.86 21.03 1.03
CA GLN A 661 12.67 21.81 0.09
C GLN A 661 13.45 22.94 0.77
N SER A 662 12.80 23.68 1.68
CA SER A 662 13.45 24.78 2.40
C SER A 662 14.56 24.28 3.31
N LEU A 663 14.38 23.14 4.00
CA LEU A 663 15.41 22.53 4.82
C LEU A 663 16.63 22.17 3.98
N ILE A 664 16.43 21.44 2.87
CA ILE A 664 17.53 21.06 1.97
C ILE A 664 18.24 22.30 1.44
N GLN A 665 17.51 23.30 0.94
CA GLN A 665 18.11 24.53 0.42
C GLN A 665 18.91 25.30 1.50
N ASN A 666 18.34 25.49 2.69
CA ASN A 666 18.97 26.28 3.76
C ASN A 666 20.25 25.62 4.30
N TYR A 667 20.28 24.29 4.36
CA TYR A 667 21.38 23.54 4.97
C TYR A 667 22.40 23.03 3.94
N SER A 668 22.06 22.96 2.66
CA SER A 668 22.94 22.43 1.60
C SER A 668 24.32 23.10 1.50
N ALA A 669 24.43 24.39 1.87
CA ALA A 669 25.68 25.15 1.79
C ALA A 669 26.44 25.28 3.13
N SER A 670 25.78 25.07 4.27
CA SER A 670 26.31 25.41 5.60
C SER A 670 26.46 24.20 6.54
N ALA A 671 25.65 23.16 6.35
CA ALA A 671 25.60 21.99 7.22
C ALA A 671 26.38 20.78 6.68
N ILE A 672 26.78 20.81 5.40
CA ILE A 672 27.42 19.66 4.74
C ILE A 672 28.88 19.97 4.45
N THR A 673 29.75 19.02 4.77
CA THR A 673 31.14 19.00 4.29
C THR A 673 31.35 17.74 3.47
N TYR A 674 31.60 17.90 2.16
CA TYR A 674 31.94 16.79 1.26
C TYR A 674 33.45 16.55 1.26
N TYR A 675 33.83 15.27 1.24
CA TYR A 675 35.22 14.85 1.13
C TYR A 675 35.47 14.20 -0.23
N GLU A 676 35.38 14.97 -1.32
CA GLU A 676 35.43 14.47 -2.72
C GLU A 676 36.51 13.42 -3.00
N LYS A 677 37.69 13.57 -2.41
CA LYS A 677 38.81 12.62 -2.57
C LYS A 677 38.52 11.21 -2.08
N THR A 678 37.55 11.01 -1.19
CA THR A 678 37.22 9.71 -0.61
C THR A 678 36.20 8.93 -1.45
N TYR A 679 35.52 9.60 -2.39
CA TYR A 679 34.51 8.97 -3.26
C TYR A 679 34.70 9.26 -4.76
N SER A 680 35.76 9.98 -5.15
CA SER A 680 36.05 10.31 -6.56
C SER A 680 36.28 9.10 -7.46
N ASP A 681 36.56 7.93 -6.87
CA ASP A 681 36.65 6.65 -7.58
C ASP A 681 35.28 6.04 -7.90
N LEU A 682 34.24 6.41 -7.14
CA LEU A 682 32.85 5.97 -7.37
C LEU A 682 32.03 6.99 -8.16
N ILE A 683 32.28 8.27 -7.93
CA ILE A 683 31.61 9.40 -8.59
C ILE A 683 32.66 10.19 -9.38
N THR A 684 32.80 9.85 -10.66
CA THR A 684 33.67 10.55 -11.60
C THR A 684 32.90 11.71 -12.24
N GLU A 685 33.54 12.88 -12.37
CA GLU A 685 32.99 14.08 -13.04
C GLU A 685 32.46 13.82 -14.45
#